data_AF-A0A930K4J7-F1
#
_entry.id   AF-A0A930K4J7-F1
#
_cell.length_a   1.000
_cell.length_b   1.000
_cell.length_c   1.000
_cell.angle_alpha   90.00
_cell.angle_beta   90.00
_cell.angle_gamma   90.00
#
_symmetry.space_group_name_H-M   'P 1'
#
loop_
_entity.id
_entity.type
_entity.pdbx_description
1 polymer ?
#
loop_
_entity_poly.entity_id
_entity_poly.type
_entity_poly.pdbx_seq_one_letter_code
_entity_poly.pdbx_strand_id
1 'polypeptide(L)'
;MKHFKTYLSFLGIALVFASCAKDELYNKETNNEELIDMVFNAGSKHPLSRTVLGADGETVTWQENDQIGIGYQYSDNNVTRPFKTPTAGSDVHFWGKAADVTSSYFMMYPYQENAKISYKTNLQAEYKFSFPKNQTATAGSFDPKANISVGVIPKRYEPFIAYNVGGLVRFTIKGTDKVKQVKLFAIGQDNLVGDITSTISFKTNGQINKMQTKITNGTPVVNLVAENGGLKEETPYYIALPEEKISKGISIIFTLDNGKSIIKKVKQEINIERAKVYDLGEIVLNPTSAKAFILKNKVLIDAVSEIATGLERYDNGDMNIYEGENLEKILSFKGTLTIQNNDELTTLDELQYYRNVTGLDVQKNKNLAGEIDFNKYPQLTNYIVISNSPLVTKIDISGLTELKFLSAHQLDGLTEAKVGNNPKMTFLALYDDKLLTKIDASNLPTLATLKAYNNGELTNINTLNSPKIQNIDISATGKLTQIEGLSDKDQLENFKASSNKIESYDFSKMTKLKSINLIGASVKEIKGLSAASTNLTTLDLGSTQISSLDVTQNTELQKLNLSYVKGITTLDLSNNTHLTELTTNNSGIRELKLGSKNGLKNINISSSKLSSLDISEAGTIENIAVGLQTDATGKDQQIKVTMTQQQKDYFDSKGIIFTENIISDNNDKNKPNSNVKVIIKQ
;
A
#
# COMPACT_ATOMS: atom_id res chain seq x y z
N MET A 1 -52.00 62.06 -30.97
CA MET A 1 -52.16 60.89 -30.08
C MET A 1 -50.78 60.37 -29.68
N LYS A 2 -50.49 60.42 -28.37
CA LYS A 2 -49.39 59.81 -27.56
C LYS A 2 -47.93 60.10 -27.99
N HIS A 3 -47.27 61.17 -27.51
CA HIS A 3 -46.61 61.45 -26.20
C HIS A 3 -45.14 60.95 -26.16
N PHE A 4 -44.10 61.65 -25.69
CA PHE A 4 -43.81 63.07 -25.37
C PHE A 4 -42.34 63.15 -24.84
N LYS A 5 -41.55 64.16 -25.30
CA LYS A 5 -40.63 65.03 -24.50
C LYS A 5 -39.29 64.45 -23.92
N THR A 6 -38.16 65.17 -23.72
CA THR A 6 -37.76 66.59 -23.86
C THR A 6 -36.31 66.83 -23.34
N TYR A 7 -35.50 67.65 -24.06
CA TYR A 7 -34.58 68.74 -23.60
C TYR A 7 -33.32 68.39 -22.76
N LEU A 8 -32.25 69.19 -22.67
CA LEU A 8 -31.70 70.37 -23.38
C LEU A 8 -30.30 70.62 -22.79
N SER A 9 -29.44 71.24 -23.60
CA SER A 9 -28.14 71.84 -23.30
C SER A 9 -28.11 72.78 -22.07
N PHE A 10 -26.92 73.02 -21.50
CA PHE A 10 -26.38 74.38 -21.28
C PHE A 10 -24.87 74.39 -20.97
N LEU A 11 -24.26 75.51 -21.36
CA LEU A 11 -22.86 75.91 -21.33
C LEU A 11 -22.56 76.74 -20.07
N GLY A 12 -21.33 76.67 -19.53
CA GLY A 12 -20.62 77.87 -19.04
C GLY A 12 -20.25 78.02 -17.54
N ILE A 13 -18.95 78.28 -17.34
CA ILE A 13 -18.29 79.18 -16.35
C ILE A 13 -17.70 78.55 -15.05
N ALA A 14 -16.47 78.98 -14.79
CA ALA A 14 -15.48 78.55 -13.81
C ALA A 14 -15.62 79.17 -12.40
N LEU A 15 -15.01 78.56 -11.36
CA LEU A 15 -14.12 79.22 -10.36
C LEU A 15 -13.59 78.26 -9.26
N VAL A 16 -12.26 78.37 -9.10
CA VAL A 16 -11.30 78.16 -7.98
C VAL A 16 -11.81 77.82 -6.55
N PHE A 17 -11.07 76.84 -5.97
CA PHE A 17 -10.87 76.36 -4.58
C PHE A 17 -11.63 76.96 -3.38
N ALA A 18 -12.11 76.05 -2.52
CA ALA A 18 -12.12 76.21 -1.07
C ALA A 18 -11.73 74.88 -0.39
N SER A 19 -10.70 74.93 0.45
CA SER A 19 -10.30 73.85 1.36
C SER A 19 -11.34 73.66 2.46
N CYS A 20 -11.60 72.41 2.84
CA CYS A 20 -11.93 72.09 4.23
C CYS A 20 -11.40 70.69 4.54
N ALA A 21 -10.38 70.66 5.40
CA ALA A 21 -10.03 69.47 6.15
C ALA A 21 -11.26 69.02 6.96
N LYS A 22 -11.59 67.74 6.86
CA LYS A 22 -12.37 67.05 7.87
C LYS A 22 -11.67 65.75 8.19
N ASP A 23 -10.96 65.78 9.31
CA ASP A 23 -10.77 64.60 10.14
C ASP A 23 -12.15 64.06 10.51
N GLU A 24 -12.59 63.00 9.84
CA GLU A 24 -13.63 62.12 10.35
C GLU A 24 -12.98 60.75 10.57
N LEU A 25 -12.76 60.47 11.86
CA LEU A 25 -12.52 59.14 12.41
C LEU A 25 -13.61 58.18 11.89
N TYR A 26 -13.29 57.43 10.83
CA TYR A 26 -14.12 56.32 10.37
C TYR A 26 -13.78 55.06 11.18
N ASN A 27 -14.57 54.84 12.23
CA ASN A 27 -14.89 53.48 12.65
C ASN A 27 -15.76 52.85 11.56
N LYS A 28 -15.23 51.85 10.86
CA LYS A 28 -16.01 51.04 9.91
C LYS A 28 -15.81 49.55 10.17
N GLU A 29 -16.50 49.06 11.20
CA GLU A 29 -16.99 47.69 11.18
C GLU A 29 -18.14 47.64 10.15
N THR A 30 -17.78 47.43 8.88
CA THR A 30 -18.56 46.84 7.79
C THR A 30 -17.72 46.98 6.51
N ASN A 31 -17.12 45.87 6.10
CA ASN A 31 -16.31 45.71 4.89
C ASN A 31 -17.18 45.89 3.63
N ASN A 32 -17.43 47.13 3.23
CA ASN A 32 -17.79 47.43 1.84
C ASN A 32 -16.61 48.18 1.24
N GLU A 33 -15.78 47.42 0.51
CA GLU A 33 -14.72 47.94 -0.34
C GLU A 33 -15.30 48.92 -1.37
N GLU A 34 -14.90 50.20 -1.33
CA GLU A 34 -15.28 51.18 -2.33
C GLU A 34 -14.36 51.05 -3.55
N LEU A 35 -14.92 50.57 -4.66
CA LEU A 35 -14.18 50.30 -5.89
C LEU A 35 -14.23 51.51 -6.84
N ILE A 36 -13.07 52.00 -7.24
CA ILE A 36 -12.93 53.09 -8.22
C ILE A 36 -12.32 52.59 -9.53
N ASP A 37 -12.51 53.34 -10.62
CA ASP A 37 -11.83 53.06 -11.88
C ASP A 37 -10.32 53.31 -11.74
N MET A 38 -9.52 52.32 -12.14
CA MET A 38 -8.08 52.32 -11.99
C MET A 38 -7.38 51.90 -13.28
N VAL A 39 -6.15 52.38 -13.42
CA VAL A 39 -5.25 52.06 -14.52
C VAL A 39 -3.92 51.62 -13.94
N PHE A 40 -3.42 50.49 -14.42
CA PHE A 40 -2.06 50.04 -14.16
C PHE A 40 -1.28 49.93 -15.47
N ASN A 41 -0.05 50.42 -15.46
CA ASN A 41 0.80 50.47 -16.64
C ASN A 41 1.80 49.31 -16.60
N ALA A 42 1.90 48.54 -17.68
CA ALA A 42 3.05 47.66 -17.92
C ALA A 42 4.06 48.44 -18.77
N GLY A 43 5.36 48.41 -18.42
CA GLY A 43 6.38 49.27 -19.04
C GLY A 43 7.66 48.55 -19.46
N SER A 44 8.24 49.02 -20.58
CA SER A 44 9.39 48.46 -21.27
C SER A 44 10.73 48.92 -20.70
N LYS A 45 11.49 47.93 -20.19
CA LYS A 45 12.88 47.77 -20.65
C LYS A 45 13.16 46.32 -21.04
N HIS A 46 12.58 45.35 -20.34
CA HIS A 46 12.47 43.95 -20.77
C HIS A 46 11.38 43.27 -19.91
N PRO A 47 10.09 43.25 -20.30
CA PRO A 47 9.12 42.43 -19.58
C PRO A 47 9.61 40.98 -19.60
N LEU A 48 9.89 40.41 -18.43
CA LEU A 48 10.30 39.01 -18.31
C LEU A 48 9.11 38.05 -18.34
N SER A 49 7.88 38.56 -18.27
CA SER A 49 6.68 37.77 -18.53
C SER A 49 6.66 37.38 -19.99
N ARG A 50 6.60 36.08 -20.24
CA ARG A 50 6.30 35.40 -21.49
C ARG A 50 4.78 35.24 -21.62
N THR A 51 4.06 36.19 -22.24
CA THR A 51 2.62 36.11 -22.56
C THR A 51 2.39 35.46 -23.92
N VAL A 52 3.23 35.75 -24.92
CA VAL A 52 3.35 35.07 -26.22
C VAL A 52 4.82 35.16 -26.67
N LEU A 53 5.35 34.18 -27.41
CA LEU A 53 6.65 34.32 -28.07
C LEU A 53 6.50 35.00 -29.43
N GLY A 54 7.30 36.04 -29.67
CA GLY A 54 7.46 36.66 -30.97
C GLY A 54 8.15 35.73 -31.97
N ALA A 55 8.18 36.13 -33.24
CA ALA A 55 8.76 35.33 -34.32
C ALA A 55 10.28 35.07 -34.15
N ASP A 56 10.96 35.88 -33.35
CA ASP A 56 12.36 35.72 -32.95
C ASP A 56 12.56 34.68 -31.83
N GLY A 57 11.48 34.15 -31.25
CA GLY A 57 11.51 33.18 -30.16
C GLY A 57 11.90 33.76 -28.79
N GLU A 58 12.13 35.07 -28.71
CA GLU A 58 12.65 35.76 -27.52
C GLU A 58 11.81 36.97 -27.13
N THR A 59 11.24 37.70 -28.09
CA THR A 59 10.37 38.85 -27.84
C THR A 59 9.08 38.39 -27.18
N VAL A 60 8.64 39.17 -26.20
CA VAL A 60 7.33 38.98 -25.59
C VAL A 60 6.56 40.29 -25.55
N THR A 61 5.28 40.22 -25.93
CA THR A 61 4.34 41.33 -25.86
C THR A 61 2.99 40.90 -25.29
N TRP A 62 2.38 41.80 -24.52
CA TRP A 62 0.96 41.71 -24.17
C TRP A 62 0.13 41.68 -25.46
N GLN A 63 -0.98 40.95 -25.42
CA GLN A 63 -1.95 40.86 -26.50
C GLN A 63 -3.19 41.68 -26.17
N GLU A 64 -3.90 42.12 -27.22
CA GLU A 64 -5.21 42.73 -27.05
C GLU A 64 -6.11 41.77 -26.27
N ASN A 65 -6.83 42.30 -25.28
CA ASN A 65 -7.74 41.58 -24.39
C ASN A 65 -7.08 40.72 -23.30
N ASP A 66 -5.75 40.74 -23.16
CA ASP A 66 -5.08 40.14 -22.00
C ASP A 66 -5.67 40.69 -20.69
N GLN A 67 -5.80 39.80 -19.69
CA GLN A 67 -6.31 40.13 -18.37
C GLN A 67 -5.32 39.78 -17.26
N ILE A 68 -5.12 40.70 -16.34
CA ILE A 68 -4.36 40.49 -15.10
C ILE A 68 -5.32 40.50 -13.89
N GLY A 69 -4.98 39.74 -12.85
CA GLY A 69 -5.61 39.84 -11.55
C GLY A 69 -4.83 40.77 -10.63
N ILE A 70 -5.50 41.71 -9.98
CA ILE A 70 -4.91 42.65 -9.02
C ILE A 70 -5.39 42.32 -7.61
N GLY A 71 -4.46 42.17 -6.67
CA GLY A 71 -4.72 42.04 -5.24
C GLY A 71 -3.97 43.10 -4.43
N TYR A 72 -4.49 43.43 -3.26
CA TYR A 72 -4.01 44.54 -2.44
C TYR A 72 -4.45 44.37 -0.98
N GLN A 73 -3.95 45.23 -0.10
CA GLN A 73 -4.31 45.20 1.31
C GLN A 73 -5.80 45.49 1.50
N TYR A 74 -6.44 44.73 2.40
CA TYR A 74 -7.87 44.84 2.72
C TYR A 74 -8.83 44.40 1.61
N SER A 75 -8.33 43.77 0.54
CA SER A 75 -9.22 43.17 -0.46
C SER A 75 -10.12 42.11 0.17
N ASP A 76 -11.43 42.23 -0.04
CA ASP A 76 -12.42 41.31 0.54
C ASP A 76 -12.11 39.85 0.18
N ASN A 77 -11.93 39.01 1.19
CA ASN A 77 -11.59 37.58 1.05
C ASN A 77 -10.36 37.27 0.17
N ASN A 78 -9.46 38.25 -0.01
CA ASN A 78 -8.29 38.17 -0.88
C ASN A 78 -8.62 37.90 -2.37
N VAL A 79 -9.80 38.36 -2.82
CA VAL A 79 -10.24 38.21 -4.23
C VAL A 79 -9.33 39.02 -5.14
N THR A 80 -8.89 38.42 -6.25
CA THR A 80 -8.22 39.16 -7.31
C THR A 80 -9.22 39.88 -8.20
N ARG A 81 -9.04 41.17 -8.42
CA ARG A 81 -9.89 41.99 -9.30
C ARG A 81 -9.35 41.94 -10.74
N PRO A 82 -10.17 41.68 -11.77
CA PRO A 82 -9.71 41.60 -13.15
C PRO A 82 -9.46 42.99 -13.74
N PHE A 83 -8.35 43.14 -14.46
CA PHE A 83 -8.01 44.30 -15.27
C PHE A 83 -7.64 43.87 -16.67
N LYS A 84 -8.10 44.60 -17.69
CA LYS A 84 -7.98 44.21 -19.10
C LYS A 84 -7.22 45.25 -19.92
N THR A 85 -6.40 44.80 -20.88
CA THR A 85 -5.76 45.71 -21.83
C THR A 85 -6.46 45.73 -23.19
N PRO A 86 -6.69 46.92 -23.79
CA PRO A 86 -7.30 47.05 -25.12
C PRO A 86 -6.26 47.10 -26.26
N THR A 87 -4.98 46.92 -25.97
CA THR A 87 -3.89 47.08 -26.94
C THR A 87 -2.85 45.98 -26.77
N ALA A 88 -2.21 45.58 -27.87
CA ALA A 88 -1.03 44.72 -27.84
C ALA A 88 0.27 45.55 -27.78
N GLY A 89 1.32 45.00 -27.17
CA GLY A 89 2.64 45.64 -27.12
C GLY A 89 3.42 45.33 -25.84
N SER A 90 4.63 45.89 -25.74
CA SER A 90 5.45 45.84 -24.52
C SER A 90 5.01 46.87 -23.48
N ASP A 91 4.39 47.96 -23.94
CA ASP A 91 3.90 49.08 -23.15
C ASP A 91 2.39 49.18 -23.32
N VAL A 92 1.64 48.73 -22.32
CA VAL A 92 0.17 48.68 -22.38
C VAL A 92 -0.47 49.15 -21.08
N HIS A 93 -1.74 49.51 -21.16
CA HIS A 93 -2.54 49.94 -20.01
C HIS A 93 -3.60 48.89 -19.69
N PHE A 94 -3.73 48.59 -18.40
CA PHE A 94 -4.72 47.67 -17.86
C PHE A 94 -5.79 48.46 -17.11
N TRP A 95 -7.05 48.35 -17.56
CA TRP A 95 -8.21 49.06 -17.03
C TRP A 95 -9.09 48.11 -16.22
N GLY A 96 -9.56 48.56 -15.06
CA GLY A 96 -10.39 47.78 -14.16
C GLY A 96 -10.79 48.56 -12.92
N LYS A 97 -11.29 47.84 -11.90
CA LYS A 97 -11.73 48.44 -10.63
C LYS A 97 -11.03 47.83 -9.43
N ALA A 98 -10.54 48.68 -8.53
CA ALA A 98 -9.96 48.30 -7.25
C ALA A 98 -10.12 49.43 -6.23
N ALA A 99 -9.92 49.16 -4.94
CA ALA A 99 -9.86 50.19 -3.92
C ALA A 99 -8.59 51.03 -4.06
N ASP A 100 -8.69 52.33 -3.78
CA ASP A 100 -7.53 53.23 -3.73
C ASP A 100 -6.80 53.07 -2.40
N VAL A 101 -5.65 52.39 -2.40
CA VAL A 101 -4.86 52.12 -1.21
C VAL A 101 -3.46 52.72 -1.34
N THR A 102 -2.86 53.04 -0.19
CA THR A 102 -1.49 53.57 -0.12
C THR A 102 -0.43 52.47 -0.09
N SER A 103 -0.84 51.23 0.18
CA SER A 103 0.03 50.05 0.10
C SER A 103 0.21 49.59 -1.34
N SER A 104 1.17 48.68 -1.53
CA SER A 104 1.46 48.14 -2.86
C SER A 104 0.35 47.23 -3.36
N TYR A 105 0.10 47.29 -4.67
CA TYR A 105 -0.73 46.31 -5.37
C TYR A 105 0.17 45.17 -5.86
N PHE A 106 -0.44 44.01 -6.08
CA PHE A 106 0.20 42.82 -6.59
C PHE A 106 -0.60 42.32 -7.78
N MET A 107 0.11 41.87 -8.81
CA MET A 107 -0.50 41.41 -10.04
C MET A 107 -0.20 39.93 -10.28
N MET A 108 -1.10 39.28 -11.01
CA MET A 108 -0.82 38.01 -11.67
C MET A 108 -1.39 37.98 -13.08
N TYR A 109 -0.73 37.26 -13.96
CA TYR A 109 -1.18 36.95 -15.32
C TYR A 109 -1.03 35.45 -15.59
N PRO A 110 -1.94 34.85 -16.38
CA PRO A 110 -3.24 35.37 -16.75
C PRO A 110 -4.16 35.49 -15.52
N TYR A 111 -5.18 36.34 -15.62
CA TYR A 111 -6.27 36.35 -14.65
C TYR A 111 -6.94 34.96 -14.57
N GLN A 112 -7.14 34.48 -13.36
CA GLN A 112 -7.89 33.26 -13.08
C GLN A 112 -8.98 33.59 -12.06
N GLU A 113 -10.22 33.21 -12.33
CA GLU A 113 -11.37 33.55 -11.48
C GLU A 113 -11.22 33.04 -10.03
N ASN A 114 -10.60 31.87 -9.86
CA ASN A 114 -10.39 31.26 -8.55
C ASN A 114 -9.05 31.65 -7.90
N ALA A 115 -8.23 32.46 -8.57
CA ALA A 115 -6.96 32.86 -7.99
C ALA A 115 -7.16 33.87 -6.86
N LYS A 116 -6.21 33.86 -5.92
CA LYS A 116 -6.19 34.78 -4.77
C LYS A 116 -4.81 35.36 -4.60
N ILE A 117 -4.77 36.64 -4.29
CA ILE A 117 -3.54 37.33 -3.92
C ILE A 117 -3.77 37.91 -2.53
N SER A 118 -3.14 37.30 -1.54
CA SER A 118 -3.24 37.72 -0.15
C SER A 118 -2.05 38.61 0.19
N TYR A 119 -2.32 39.90 0.41
CA TYR A 119 -1.33 40.87 0.86
C TYR A 119 -0.68 40.42 2.18
N LYS A 120 0.66 40.53 2.29
CA LYS A 120 1.39 40.31 3.56
C LYS A 120 2.13 41.58 3.99
N THR A 121 2.92 42.15 3.08
CA THR A 121 3.63 43.43 3.26
C THR A 121 3.70 44.15 1.91
N ASN A 122 4.19 45.40 1.87
CA ASN A 122 4.34 46.16 0.63
C ASN A 122 5.20 45.46 -0.44
N LEU A 123 6.08 44.53 -0.05
CA LEU A 123 6.92 43.78 -0.98
C LEU A 123 6.72 42.27 -0.86
N GLN A 124 5.60 41.81 -0.30
CA GLN A 124 5.32 40.38 -0.18
C GLN A 124 3.83 40.07 -0.25
N ALA A 125 3.49 39.05 -1.04
CA ALA A 125 2.15 38.49 -1.10
C ALA A 125 2.18 36.97 -1.19
N GLU A 126 1.08 36.34 -0.79
CA GLU A 126 0.82 34.93 -1.01
C GLU A 126 -0.17 34.78 -2.17
N TYR A 127 0.25 34.03 -3.18
CA TYR A 127 -0.49 33.78 -4.41
C TYR A 127 -1.08 32.37 -4.35
N LYS A 128 -2.36 32.24 -4.70
CA LYS A 128 -3.03 30.97 -4.97
C LYS A 128 -3.54 30.98 -6.40
N PHE A 129 -3.09 30.04 -7.22
CA PHE A 129 -3.42 29.95 -8.64
C PHE A 129 -3.21 28.51 -9.11
N SER A 130 -3.53 28.17 -10.36
CA SER A 130 -3.32 26.83 -10.90
C SER A 130 -2.47 26.87 -12.16
N PHE A 131 -1.54 25.93 -12.31
CA PHE A 131 -0.97 25.59 -13.61
C PHE A 131 -1.92 24.61 -14.29
N PRO A 132 -2.47 24.94 -15.48
CA PRO A 132 -3.47 24.09 -16.10
C PRO A 132 -2.86 22.79 -16.63
N LYS A 133 -3.54 21.68 -16.33
CA LYS A 133 -3.19 20.36 -16.86
C LYS A 133 -3.46 20.21 -18.35
N ASN A 134 -4.45 20.93 -18.86
CA ASN A 134 -4.78 20.95 -20.28
C ASN A 134 -4.30 22.28 -20.85
N GLN A 135 -3.37 22.20 -21.80
CA GLN A 135 -2.77 23.33 -22.49
C GLN A 135 -3.03 23.19 -23.99
N THR A 136 -3.12 24.32 -24.66
CA THR A 136 -3.26 24.38 -26.11
C THR A 136 -1.91 24.35 -26.81
N ALA A 137 -1.78 23.53 -27.86
CA ALA A 137 -0.59 23.46 -28.69
C ALA A 137 -0.51 24.67 -29.65
N THR A 138 0.16 25.74 -29.21
CA THR A 138 0.37 26.92 -30.05
C THR A 138 1.62 26.77 -30.92
N ALA A 139 1.48 26.78 -32.24
CA ALA A 139 2.63 26.74 -33.15
C ALA A 139 3.57 27.93 -32.90
N GLY A 140 4.84 27.66 -32.57
CA GLY A 140 5.85 28.68 -32.32
C GLY A 140 5.83 29.28 -30.90
N SER A 141 4.85 28.93 -30.06
CA SER A 141 4.64 29.55 -28.74
C SER A 141 4.08 28.54 -27.72
N PHE A 142 3.81 28.99 -26.50
CA PHE A 142 3.07 28.25 -25.47
C PHE A 142 1.59 28.68 -25.46
N ASP A 143 0.77 27.97 -24.68
CA ASP A 143 -0.59 28.42 -24.33
C ASP A 143 -0.52 29.66 -23.42
N PRO A 144 -0.99 30.84 -23.85
CA PRO A 144 -0.93 32.05 -23.04
C PRO A 144 -1.66 31.91 -21.69
N LYS A 145 -2.64 30.99 -21.60
CA LYS A 145 -3.38 30.72 -20.36
C LYS A 145 -2.58 29.88 -19.35
N ALA A 146 -1.48 29.26 -19.75
CA ALA A 146 -0.71 28.34 -18.92
C ALA A 146 0.55 28.96 -18.32
N ASN A 147 1.06 30.05 -18.89
CA ASN A 147 2.35 30.61 -18.49
C ASN A 147 2.21 31.72 -17.45
N ILE A 148 2.25 31.32 -16.18
CA ILE A 148 1.93 32.21 -15.06
C ILE A 148 3.06 33.21 -14.82
N SER A 149 2.68 34.48 -14.63
CA SER A 149 3.55 35.58 -14.20
C SER A 149 2.96 36.33 -13.01
N VAL A 150 3.82 36.93 -12.19
CA VAL A 150 3.44 37.75 -11.03
C VAL A 150 4.27 39.04 -10.99
N GLY A 151 3.81 40.02 -10.22
CA GLY A 151 4.53 41.27 -10.03
C GLY A 151 4.04 42.07 -8.84
N VAL A 152 4.82 43.06 -8.45
CA VAL A 152 4.44 44.08 -7.46
C VAL A 152 4.33 45.43 -8.15
N ILE A 153 3.38 46.24 -7.69
CA ILE A 153 3.11 47.60 -8.14
C ILE A 153 3.21 48.51 -6.90
N PRO A 154 4.43 48.96 -6.54
CA PRO A 154 4.64 49.73 -5.32
C PRO A 154 3.95 51.10 -5.34
N LYS A 155 3.83 51.69 -6.53
CA LYS A 155 3.12 52.96 -6.76
C LYS A 155 2.22 52.81 -7.98
N ARG A 156 0.95 53.17 -7.82
CA ARG A 156 -0.12 53.07 -8.83
C ARG A 156 0.28 53.56 -10.24
N TYR A 157 0.99 54.68 -10.32
CA TYR A 157 1.31 55.34 -11.60
C TYR A 157 2.63 54.87 -12.22
N GLU A 158 3.46 54.14 -11.48
CA GLU A 158 4.72 53.61 -12.00
C GLU A 158 4.47 52.31 -12.77
N PRO A 159 5.18 52.09 -13.90
CA PRO A 159 5.02 50.84 -14.63
C PRO A 159 5.50 49.64 -13.82
N PHE A 160 4.74 48.55 -13.85
CA PHE A 160 5.14 47.28 -13.22
C PHE A 160 5.90 46.38 -14.20
N ILE A 161 6.67 45.45 -13.63
CA ILE A 161 7.32 44.35 -14.36
C ILE A 161 6.72 43.04 -13.89
N ALA A 162 6.34 42.21 -14.85
CA ALA A 162 5.83 40.87 -14.63
C ALA A 162 6.97 39.85 -14.75
N TYR A 163 6.98 38.86 -13.86
CA TYR A 163 7.99 37.80 -13.81
C TYR A 163 7.30 36.45 -13.88
N ASN A 164 7.65 35.62 -14.87
CA ASN A 164 7.20 34.22 -14.87
C ASN A 164 7.58 33.55 -13.56
N VAL A 165 6.71 32.67 -13.07
CA VAL A 165 6.94 31.82 -11.87
C VAL A 165 7.24 30.36 -12.22
N GLY A 166 7.13 30.00 -13.51
CA GLY A 166 7.46 28.69 -14.06
C GLY A 166 8.47 28.78 -15.21
N GLY A 167 8.78 27.62 -15.79
CA GLY A 167 9.62 27.45 -16.97
C GLY A 167 8.85 26.84 -18.13
N LEU A 168 9.50 26.76 -19.29
CA LEU A 168 8.94 26.15 -20.50
C LEU A 168 9.71 24.89 -20.87
N VAL A 169 9.02 23.84 -21.29
CA VAL A 169 9.60 22.69 -21.97
C VAL A 169 9.35 22.84 -23.46
N ARG A 170 10.42 22.86 -24.27
CA ARG A 170 10.37 23.04 -25.72
C ARG A 170 10.63 21.73 -26.44
N PHE A 171 9.93 21.49 -27.54
CA PHE A 171 10.27 20.44 -28.50
C PHE A 171 9.85 20.82 -29.92
N THR A 172 10.44 20.17 -30.91
CA THR A 172 9.95 20.15 -32.30
C THR A 172 9.67 18.71 -32.70
N ILE A 173 8.80 18.49 -33.69
CA ILE A 173 8.54 17.14 -34.23
C ILE A 173 8.94 17.05 -35.69
N LYS A 174 9.31 15.83 -36.10
CA LYS A 174 9.61 15.49 -37.49
C LYS A 174 9.13 14.08 -37.83
N GLY A 175 8.73 13.85 -39.07
CA GLY A 175 8.33 12.56 -39.62
C GLY A 175 6.82 12.32 -39.69
N THR A 176 6.00 13.12 -38.98
CA THR A 176 4.56 13.21 -39.20
C THR A 176 3.97 14.45 -38.53
N ASP A 177 3.00 15.08 -39.20
CA ASP A 177 2.17 16.16 -38.70
C ASP A 177 0.84 15.72 -38.08
N LYS A 178 0.48 14.43 -38.21
CA LYS A 178 -0.80 13.83 -37.76
C LYS A 178 -0.86 13.57 -36.26
N VAL A 179 -0.25 14.44 -35.46
CA VAL A 179 -0.23 14.35 -33.99
C VAL A 179 -1.38 15.17 -33.43
N LYS A 180 -2.47 14.52 -33.00
CA LYS A 180 -3.65 15.16 -32.42
C LYS A 180 -3.40 15.70 -31.00
N GLN A 181 -2.60 14.99 -30.22
CA GLN A 181 -2.34 15.29 -28.82
C GLN A 181 -0.93 14.87 -28.40
N VAL A 182 -0.32 15.66 -27.53
CA VAL A 182 0.90 15.29 -26.82
C VAL A 182 0.61 15.24 -25.32
N LYS A 183 0.92 14.13 -24.65
CA LYS A 183 0.90 14.06 -23.19
C LYS A 183 2.32 14.02 -22.65
N LEU A 184 2.60 14.85 -21.66
CA LEU A 184 3.81 14.77 -20.85
C LEU A 184 3.48 13.99 -19.56
N PHE A 185 4.29 13.00 -19.22
CA PHE A 185 4.12 12.21 -17.99
C PHE A 185 5.44 12.12 -17.22
N ALA A 186 5.45 12.53 -15.95
CA ALA A 186 6.62 12.37 -15.07
C ALA A 186 6.83 10.89 -14.72
N ILE A 187 7.98 10.32 -15.08
CA ILE A 187 8.27 8.88 -14.86
C ILE A 187 8.24 8.54 -13.36
N GLY A 188 8.70 9.46 -12.52
CA GLY A 188 8.68 9.34 -11.06
C GLY A 188 7.33 9.67 -10.42
N GLN A 189 6.33 10.04 -11.22
CA GLN A 189 5.07 10.64 -10.78
C GLN A 189 5.25 11.91 -9.94
N ASP A 190 6.35 12.65 -10.16
CA ASP A 190 6.49 14.03 -9.67
C ASP A 190 5.34 14.89 -10.25
N ASN A 191 4.80 15.82 -9.46
CA ASN A 191 3.71 16.68 -9.95
C ASN A 191 4.25 17.62 -11.03
N LEU A 192 3.69 17.53 -12.24
CA LEU A 192 4.05 18.42 -13.33
C LEU A 192 3.27 19.73 -13.26
N VAL A 193 2.04 19.71 -12.77
CA VAL A 193 1.12 20.85 -12.69
C VAL A 193 0.13 20.62 -11.54
N GLY A 194 -0.66 21.64 -11.22
CA GLY A 194 -1.68 21.60 -10.18
C GLY A 194 -1.94 22.96 -9.58
N ASP A 195 -2.65 22.96 -8.46
CA ASP A 195 -2.90 24.18 -7.69
C ASP A 195 -1.64 24.57 -6.92
N ILE A 196 -1.28 25.83 -7.01
CA ILE A 196 -0.09 26.41 -6.41
C ILE A 196 -0.49 27.33 -5.28
N THR A 197 0.17 27.16 -4.13
CA THR A 197 0.31 28.24 -3.14
C THR A 197 1.75 28.69 -3.14
N SER A 198 2.00 29.96 -3.45
CA SER A 198 3.35 30.52 -3.50
C SER A 198 3.45 31.81 -2.70
N THR A 199 4.34 31.86 -1.71
CA THR A 199 4.69 33.12 -1.04
C THR A 199 5.87 33.76 -1.75
N ILE A 200 5.66 34.97 -2.26
CA ILE A 200 6.62 35.67 -3.11
C ILE A 200 6.95 37.02 -2.49
N SER A 201 8.24 37.26 -2.30
CA SER A 201 8.78 38.55 -1.89
C SER A 201 9.52 39.22 -3.05
N PHE A 202 9.45 40.54 -3.09
CA PHE A 202 10.03 41.37 -4.14
C PHE A 202 11.09 42.29 -3.55
N LYS A 203 12.05 42.67 -4.38
CA LYS A 203 13.00 43.74 -4.10
C LYS A 203 12.32 45.09 -4.35
N THR A 204 12.92 46.17 -3.88
CA THR A 204 12.43 47.54 -4.11
C THR A 204 12.36 47.93 -5.60
N ASN A 205 13.16 47.29 -6.45
CA ASN A 205 13.12 47.44 -7.90
C ASN A 205 12.06 46.55 -8.60
N GLY A 206 11.19 45.88 -7.85
CA GLY A 206 10.13 45.01 -8.35
C GLY A 206 10.56 43.60 -8.74
N GLN A 207 11.86 43.25 -8.72
CA GLN A 207 12.32 41.88 -9.01
C GLN A 207 11.90 40.88 -7.93
N ILE A 208 11.57 39.65 -8.32
CA ILE A 208 11.39 38.56 -7.35
C ILE A 208 12.69 38.37 -6.55
N ASN A 209 12.59 38.44 -5.23
CA ASN A 209 13.68 38.20 -4.29
C ASN A 209 13.72 36.74 -3.84
N LYS A 210 12.58 36.24 -3.34
CA LYS A 210 12.43 34.86 -2.85
C LYS A 210 11.03 34.37 -3.16
N MET A 211 10.94 33.12 -3.57
CA MET A 211 9.70 32.40 -3.83
C MET A 211 9.71 31.09 -3.05
N GLN A 212 8.60 30.76 -2.40
CA GLN A 212 8.39 29.47 -1.75
C GLN A 212 7.07 28.90 -2.26
N THR A 213 7.17 27.87 -3.09
CA THR A 213 6.06 27.28 -3.83
C THR A 213 5.70 25.93 -3.24
N LYS A 214 4.40 25.64 -3.15
CA LYS A 214 3.85 24.32 -2.81
C LYS A 214 2.77 23.97 -3.83
N ILE A 215 2.92 22.79 -4.44
CA ILE A 215 1.89 22.20 -5.28
C ILE A 215 0.90 21.43 -4.39
N THR A 216 -0.39 21.65 -4.62
CA THR A 216 -1.53 20.94 -4.04
C THR A 216 -2.43 20.45 -5.18
N ASN A 217 -3.15 19.35 -4.98
CA ASN A 217 -3.97 18.71 -6.04
C ASN A 217 -3.18 18.48 -7.35
N GLY A 218 -1.89 18.17 -7.22
CA GLY A 218 -1.00 18.02 -8.37
C GLY A 218 -1.27 16.75 -9.16
N THR A 219 -0.86 16.76 -10.43
CA THR A 219 -0.90 15.60 -11.32
C THR A 219 0.44 15.43 -12.02
N PRO A 220 0.90 14.19 -12.25
CA PRO A 220 2.11 13.91 -13.00
C PRO A 220 1.91 13.97 -14.53
N VAL A 221 0.76 14.43 -15.01
CA VAL A 221 0.40 14.47 -16.43
C VAL A 221 0.01 15.88 -16.87
N VAL A 222 0.50 16.28 -18.04
CA VAL A 222 0.07 17.48 -18.77
C VAL A 222 -0.35 17.09 -20.18
N ASN A 223 -1.49 17.61 -20.63
CA ASN A 223 -2.04 17.39 -21.95
C ASN A 223 -1.84 18.64 -22.80
N LEU A 224 -1.23 18.49 -23.97
CA LEU A 224 -1.10 19.51 -24.98
C LEU A 224 -1.96 19.11 -26.20
N VAL A 225 -3.01 19.87 -26.47
CA VAL A 225 -4.03 19.54 -27.49
C VAL A 225 -3.89 20.45 -28.71
N ALA A 226 -3.88 19.90 -29.91
CA ALA A 226 -3.84 20.66 -31.15
C ALA A 226 -5.17 21.40 -31.42
N GLU A 227 -5.13 22.67 -31.83
CA GLU A 227 -6.35 23.44 -32.13
C GLU A 227 -7.06 22.98 -33.40
N ASN A 228 -6.33 22.52 -34.44
CA ASN A 228 -6.91 22.00 -35.69
C ASN A 228 -5.92 21.10 -36.46
N GLY A 229 -6.26 19.82 -36.65
CA GLY A 229 -5.65 18.94 -37.67
C GLY A 229 -4.26 18.35 -37.37
N GLY A 230 -3.62 18.71 -36.26
CA GLY A 230 -2.35 18.14 -35.82
C GLY A 230 -1.30 19.17 -35.39
N LEU A 231 -0.10 18.71 -35.03
CA LEU A 231 1.07 19.57 -34.79
C LEU A 231 1.87 19.72 -36.09
N LYS A 232 2.39 20.91 -36.37
CA LYS A 232 3.23 21.17 -37.55
C LYS A 232 4.64 20.64 -37.34
N GLU A 233 5.20 20.02 -38.37
CA GLU A 233 6.60 19.61 -38.37
C GLU A 233 7.54 20.82 -38.32
N GLU A 234 8.74 20.60 -37.79
CA GLU A 234 9.85 21.57 -37.70
C GLU A 234 9.46 22.90 -37.01
N THR A 235 8.31 22.92 -36.33
CA THR A 235 7.76 24.07 -35.61
C THR A 235 7.89 23.83 -34.10
N PRO A 236 8.41 24.80 -33.32
CA PRO A 236 8.58 24.60 -31.90
C PRO A 236 7.25 24.71 -31.16
N TYR A 237 7.05 23.81 -30.21
CA TYR A 237 5.94 23.80 -29.26
C TYR A 237 6.47 23.86 -27.83
N TYR A 238 5.71 24.49 -26.95
CA TYR A 238 6.12 24.77 -25.59
C TYR A 238 5.04 24.36 -24.59
N ILE A 239 5.46 23.71 -23.50
CA ILE A 239 4.59 23.35 -22.37
C ILE A 239 5.04 24.15 -21.16
N ALA A 240 4.12 24.91 -20.54
CA ALA A 240 4.41 25.68 -19.34
C ALA A 240 4.30 24.79 -18.09
N LEU A 241 5.33 24.81 -17.26
CA LEU A 241 5.40 24.04 -16.01
C LEU A 241 5.84 24.96 -14.86
N PRO A 242 5.39 24.72 -13.60
CA PRO A 242 5.94 25.37 -12.43
C PRO A 242 7.44 25.05 -12.28
N GLU A 243 8.16 25.90 -11.54
CA GLU A 243 9.53 25.58 -11.12
C GLU A 243 9.51 24.32 -10.25
N GLU A 244 10.12 23.24 -10.75
CA GLU A 244 10.08 21.92 -10.13
C GLU A 244 11.24 21.05 -10.61
N LYS A 245 11.64 20.11 -9.76
CA LYS A 245 12.66 19.12 -10.05
C LYS A 245 12.01 17.77 -10.37
N ILE A 246 12.07 17.34 -11.62
CA ILE A 246 11.52 16.05 -12.08
C ILE A 246 12.59 14.98 -11.95
N SER A 247 12.48 14.16 -10.91
CA SER A 247 13.56 13.30 -10.42
C SER A 247 13.96 12.16 -11.37
N LYS A 248 12.98 11.54 -12.05
CA LYS A 248 13.21 10.38 -12.94
C LYS A 248 13.03 10.69 -14.43
N GLY A 249 12.86 11.97 -14.76
CA GLY A 249 12.58 12.45 -16.11
C GLY A 249 11.14 12.20 -16.57
N ILE A 250 10.92 12.25 -17.88
CA ILE A 250 9.60 12.34 -18.50
C ILE A 250 9.40 11.31 -19.61
N SER A 251 8.15 10.92 -19.82
CA SER A 251 7.69 10.30 -21.05
C SER A 251 6.84 11.32 -21.82
N ILE A 252 7.08 11.41 -23.13
CA ILE A 252 6.33 12.23 -24.06
C ILE A 252 5.56 11.28 -24.95
N ILE A 253 4.23 11.35 -24.90
CA ILE A 253 3.31 10.47 -25.60
C ILE A 253 2.67 11.27 -26.72
N PHE A 254 2.99 10.94 -27.97
CA PHE A 254 2.41 11.55 -29.16
C PHE A 254 1.29 10.65 -29.65
N THR A 255 0.04 11.08 -29.49
CA THR A 255 -1.14 10.37 -29.99
C THR A 255 -1.48 10.89 -31.38
N LEU A 256 -1.50 9.97 -32.35
CA LEU A 256 -1.78 10.24 -33.74
C LEU A 256 -3.30 10.28 -34.00
N ASP A 257 -3.72 10.83 -35.15
CA ASP A 257 -5.13 10.92 -35.55
C ASP A 257 -5.87 9.58 -35.60
N ASN A 258 -5.13 8.49 -35.80
CA ASN A 258 -5.67 7.13 -35.79
C ASN A 258 -5.79 6.50 -34.38
N GLY A 259 -5.54 7.28 -33.31
CA GLY A 259 -5.61 6.85 -31.91
C GLY A 259 -4.40 6.08 -31.39
N LYS A 260 -3.43 5.71 -32.26
CA LYS A 260 -2.19 5.07 -31.83
C LYS A 260 -1.21 6.09 -31.27
N SER A 261 -0.34 5.66 -30.37
CA SER A 261 0.65 6.55 -29.74
C SER A 261 2.09 6.11 -30.00
N ILE A 262 2.99 7.09 -30.10
CA ILE A 262 4.45 6.93 -30.06
C ILE A 262 4.94 7.49 -28.73
N ILE A 263 5.72 6.72 -27.98
CA ILE A 263 6.26 7.14 -26.68
C ILE A 263 7.76 7.40 -26.80
N LYS A 264 8.20 8.58 -26.41
CA LYS A 264 9.62 8.94 -26.25
C LYS A 264 9.91 9.15 -24.77
N LYS A 265 11.01 8.60 -24.28
CA LYS A 265 11.39 8.68 -22.86
C LYS A 265 12.69 9.45 -22.71
N VAL A 266 12.70 10.42 -21.81
CA VAL A 266 13.89 11.14 -21.36
C VAL A 266 14.14 10.69 -19.92
N LYS A 267 15.06 9.74 -19.74
CA LYS A 267 15.31 9.05 -18.46
C LYS A 267 16.45 9.71 -17.68
N GLN A 268 16.34 11.01 -17.46
CA GLN A 268 17.30 11.77 -16.67
C GLN A 268 16.55 12.83 -15.88
N GLU A 269 17.19 13.32 -14.82
CA GLU A 269 16.67 14.45 -14.05
C GLU A 269 16.45 15.67 -14.95
N ILE A 270 15.31 16.34 -14.76
CA ILE A 270 14.96 17.58 -15.47
C ILE A 270 14.67 18.64 -14.43
N ASN A 271 15.39 19.75 -14.52
CA ASN A 271 15.17 20.92 -13.66
C ASN A 271 14.41 21.97 -14.48
N ILE A 272 13.15 22.19 -14.11
CA ILE A 272 12.36 23.28 -14.68
C ILE A 272 12.67 24.52 -13.86
N GLU A 273 13.26 25.51 -14.53
CA GLU A 273 13.68 26.75 -13.90
C GLU A 273 12.83 27.92 -14.37
N ARG A 274 12.58 28.85 -13.44
CA ARG A 274 11.79 30.05 -13.69
C ARG A 274 12.34 30.86 -14.88
N ALA A 275 11.45 31.24 -15.80
CA ALA A 275 11.75 32.04 -16.98
C ALA A 275 12.80 31.45 -17.95
N LYS A 276 13.15 30.16 -17.80
CA LYS A 276 14.04 29.44 -18.70
C LYS A 276 13.27 28.46 -19.59
N VAL A 277 13.92 28.05 -20.67
CA VAL A 277 13.44 27.02 -21.58
C VAL A 277 14.32 25.79 -21.42
N TYR A 278 13.70 24.66 -21.09
CA TYR A 278 14.31 23.34 -21.16
C TYR A 278 14.03 22.76 -22.55
N ASP A 279 15.04 22.71 -23.41
CA ASP A 279 14.88 22.27 -24.79
C ASP A 279 15.12 20.76 -24.93
N LEU A 280 14.09 20.04 -25.38
CA LEU A 280 14.15 18.62 -25.72
C LEU A 280 14.66 18.38 -27.14
N GLY A 281 14.77 19.44 -27.95
CA GLY A 281 15.25 19.38 -29.33
C GLY A 281 14.22 18.81 -30.32
N GLU A 282 14.72 18.27 -31.42
CA GLU A 282 13.93 17.62 -32.45
C GLU A 282 13.59 16.18 -32.09
N ILE A 283 12.29 15.86 -32.09
CA ILE A 283 11.77 14.54 -31.81
C ILE A 283 11.30 13.90 -33.11
N VAL A 284 12.12 12.96 -33.62
CA VAL A 284 11.78 12.17 -34.80
C VAL A 284 10.75 11.11 -34.46
N LEU A 285 9.58 11.22 -35.08
CA LEU A 285 8.44 10.31 -34.97
C LEU A 285 8.40 9.39 -36.20
N ASN A 286 8.29 8.09 -35.95
CA ASN A 286 8.06 7.10 -37.01
C ASN A 286 6.64 6.54 -36.86
N PRO A 287 5.68 6.93 -37.72
CA PRO A 287 4.29 6.46 -37.66
C PRO A 287 4.13 4.95 -37.68
N THR A 288 5.05 4.22 -38.33
CA THR A 288 5.00 2.75 -38.40
C THR A 288 5.30 2.09 -37.05
N SER A 289 5.93 2.80 -36.11
CA SER A 289 6.21 2.33 -34.76
C SER A 289 5.07 2.59 -33.76
N ALA A 290 4.04 3.34 -34.16
CA ALA A 290 2.93 3.72 -33.29
C ALA A 290 2.11 2.49 -32.87
N LYS A 291 1.76 2.42 -31.58
CA LYS A 291 1.01 1.30 -31.00
C LYS A 291 -0.32 1.78 -30.43
N ALA A 292 -1.35 0.96 -30.55
CA ALA A 292 -2.59 1.17 -29.81
C ALA A 292 -2.37 0.66 -28.37
N PHE A 293 -2.63 1.51 -27.38
CA PHE A 293 -2.51 1.17 -25.96
C PHE A 293 -3.89 0.84 -25.39
N ILE A 294 -4.54 -0.13 -26.02
CA ILE A 294 -5.91 -0.55 -25.71
C ILE A 294 -5.85 -1.68 -24.68
N LEU A 295 -6.45 -1.44 -23.52
CA LEU A 295 -6.71 -2.43 -22.49
C LEU A 295 -8.02 -3.16 -22.81
N LYS A 296 -7.97 -4.48 -22.72
CA LYS A 296 -9.08 -5.40 -23.03
C LYS A 296 -9.54 -6.20 -21.82
N ASN A 297 -8.77 -6.21 -20.73
CA ASN A 297 -9.13 -6.90 -19.51
C ASN A 297 -10.21 -6.10 -18.76
N LYS A 298 -11.47 -6.28 -19.17
CA LYS A 298 -12.63 -5.56 -18.66
C LYS A 298 -12.76 -5.66 -17.14
N VAL A 299 -12.48 -6.84 -16.58
CA VAL A 299 -12.55 -7.05 -15.13
C VAL A 299 -11.55 -6.16 -14.38
N LEU A 300 -10.32 -6.00 -14.89
CA LEU A 300 -9.36 -5.05 -14.30
C LEU A 300 -9.83 -3.59 -14.45
N ILE A 301 -10.37 -3.23 -15.63
CA ILE A 301 -10.88 -1.87 -15.86
C ILE A 301 -12.06 -1.57 -14.93
N ASP A 302 -13.00 -2.50 -14.77
CA ASP A 302 -14.17 -2.39 -13.92
C ASP A 302 -13.79 -2.22 -12.46
N ALA A 303 -12.94 -3.10 -11.94
CA ALA A 303 -12.48 -3.06 -10.55
C ALA A 303 -11.73 -1.74 -10.22
N VAL A 304 -10.99 -1.20 -11.18
CA VAL A 304 -10.35 0.13 -11.00
C VAL A 304 -11.39 1.25 -11.09
N SER A 305 -12.39 1.14 -11.96
CA SER A 305 -13.41 2.17 -12.18
C SER A 305 -14.38 2.38 -11.00
N GLU A 306 -14.49 1.40 -10.10
CA GLU A 306 -15.24 1.55 -8.84
C GLU A 306 -14.67 2.67 -7.95
N ILE A 307 -13.36 2.94 -8.08
CA ILE A 307 -12.64 3.97 -7.31
C ILE A 307 -12.25 5.15 -8.22
N ALA A 308 -11.65 4.87 -9.38
CA ALA A 308 -11.26 5.86 -10.36
C ALA A 308 -12.41 6.12 -11.35
N THR A 309 -13.31 7.03 -10.98
CA THR A 309 -14.54 7.27 -11.75
C THR A 309 -14.30 8.00 -13.08
N GLY A 310 -15.21 7.79 -14.04
CA GLY A 310 -15.25 8.51 -15.30
C GLY A 310 -14.26 8.04 -16.36
N LEU A 311 -13.72 6.82 -16.28
CA LEU A 311 -12.89 6.25 -17.36
C LEU A 311 -13.67 6.22 -18.69
N GLU A 312 -13.03 6.71 -19.75
CA GLU A 312 -13.57 6.77 -21.10
C GLU A 312 -13.30 5.45 -21.82
N ARG A 313 -14.35 4.79 -22.32
CA ARG A 313 -14.26 3.45 -22.91
C ARG A 313 -14.94 3.43 -24.28
N TYR A 314 -14.52 2.50 -25.13
CA TYR A 314 -15.22 2.17 -26.36
C TYR A 314 -16.49 1.36 -26.06
N ASP A 315 -17.42 1.30 -27.01
CA ASP A 315 -18.70 0.59 -26.86
C ASP A 315 -18.54 -0.90 -26.51
N ASN A 316 -17.43 -1.51 -26.93
CA ASN A 316 -17.11 -2.90 -26.63
C ASN A 316 -16.54 -3.11 -25.22
N GLY A 317 -16.34 -2.04 -24.44
CA GLY A 317 -15.78 -2.04 -23.08
C GLY A 317 -14.26 -1.86 -22.99
N ASP A 318 -13.54 -1.85 -24.13
CA ASP A 318 -12.10 -1.64 -24.17
C ASP A 318 -11.75 -0.17 -23.84
N MET A 319 -10.51 0.07 -23.39
CA MET A 319 -10.06 1.40 -22.99
C MET A 319 -8.68 1.74 -23.54
N ASN A 320 -8.53 2.88 -24.21
CA ASN A 320 -7.20 3.40 -24.56
C ASN A 320 -6.64 4.25 -23.42
N ILE A 321 -5.47 3.87 -22.89
CA ILE A 321 -4.84 4.54 -21.73
C ILE A 321 -4.59 6.02 -21.99
N TYR A 322 -4.22 6.38 -23.22
CA TYR A 322 -3.81 7.76 -23.56
C TYR A 322 -4.93 8.59 -24.18
N GLU A 323 -6.13 8.03 -24.31
CA GLU A 323 -7.30 8.77 -24.76
C GLU A 323 -7.96 9.51 -23.59
N GLY A 324 -8.45 10.72 -23.87
CA GLY A 324 -9.10 11.56 -22.86
C GLY A 324 -8.21 11.77 -21.63
N GLU A 325 -8.77 11.52 -20.45
CA GLU A 325 -8.08 11.60 -19.15
C GLU A 325 -7.83 10.22 -18.51
N ASN A 326 -7.82 9.14 -19.29
CA ASN A 326 -7.73 7.78 -18.75
C ASN A 326 -6.45 7.51 -17.95
N LEU A 327 -5.28 7.95 -18.44
CA LEU A 327 -4.01 7.79 -17.74
C LEU A 327 -4.05 8.45 -16.35
N GLU A 328 -4.56 9.66 -16.27
CA GLU A 328 -4.69 10.42 -15.03
C GLU A 328 -5.63 9.74 -14.05
N LYS A 329 -6.77 9.25 -14.55
CA LYS A 329 -7.78 8.54 -13.75
C LYS A 329 -7.23 7.22 -13.21
N ILE A 330 -6.57 6.38 -14.01
CA ILE A 330 -5.98 5.14 -13.50
C ILE A 330 -4.85 5.39 -12.49
N LEU A 331 -4.10 6.50 -12.62
CA LEU A 331 -3.06 6.90 -11.66
C LEU A 331 -3.67 7.44 -10.36
N SER A 332 -4.92 7.88 -10.36
CA SER A 332 -5.61 8.34 -9.15
C SER A 332 -5.95 7.18 -8.20
N PHE A 333 -6.13 5.97 -8.73
CA PHE A 333 -6.27 4.75 -7.92
C PHE A 333 -5.01 4.51 -7.10
N LYS A 334 -5.14 4.29 -5.80
CA LYS A 334 -3.99 4.01 -4.92
C LYS A 334 -4.34 2.88 -3.97
N GLY A 335 -3.46 1.88 -3.88
CA GLY A 335 -3.57 0.82 -2.87
C GLY A 335 -3.89 -0.54 -3.46
N THR A 336 -4.88 -1.23 -2.89
CA THR A 336 -5.15 -2.64 -3.23
C THR A 336 -6.25 -2.73 -4.26
N LEU A 337 -5.99 -3.48 -5.34
CA LEU A 337 -7.01 -3.92 -6.27
C LEU A 337 -7.63 -5.24 -5.79
N THR A 338 -8.93 -5.25 -5.57
CA THR A 338 -9.68 -6.43 -5.11
C THR A 338 -10.65 -6.90 -6.18
N ILE A 339 -10.55 -8.17 -6.58
CA ILE A 339 -11.41 -8.81 -7.55
C ILE A 339 -11.77 -10.18 -6.99
N GLN A 340 -12.98 -10.33 -6.48
CA GLN A 340 -13.41 -11.57 -5.83
C GLN A 340 -14.69 -12.12 -6.43
N ASN A 341 -14.80 -13.45 -6.49
CA ASN A 341 -15.97 -14.16 -7.01
C ASN A 341 -16.33 -13.74 -8.44
N ASN A 342 -15.32 -13.44 -9.27
CA ASN A 342 -15.51 -13.01 -10.64
C ASN A 342 -14.96 -14.07 -11.62
N ASP A 343 -15.86 -14.91 -12.11
CA ASP A 343 -15.53 -15.97 -13.06
C ASP A 343 -15.18 -15.44 -14.47
N GLU A 344 -15.34 -14.15 -14.75
CA GLU A 344 -14.86 -13.52 -16.00
C GLU A 344 -13.36 -13.20 -15.94
N LEU A 345 -12.74 -13.17 -14.75
CA LEU A 345 -11.30 -12.98 -14.60
C LEU A 345 -10.55 -14.25 -15.01
N THR A 346 -9.95 -14.23 -16.20
CA THR A 346 -9.20 -15.36 -16.77
C THR A 346 -7.68 -15.15 -16.75
N THR A 347 -7.23 -13.90 -16.72
CA THR A 347 -5.81 -13.50 -16.71
C THR A 347 -5.63 -12.20 -15.93
N LEU A 348 -4.41 -11.95 -15.44
CA LEU A 348 -3.98 -10.67 -14.87
C LEU A 348 -3.21 -9.80 -15.89
N ASP A 349 -3.13 -10.23 -17.15
CA ASP A 349 -2.51 -9.42 -18.20
C ASP A 349 -3.11 -8.01 -18.21
N GLU A 350 -2.24 -7.03 -18.47
CA GLU A 350 -2.52 -5.59 -18.44
C GLU A 350 -2.45 -4.94 -17.05
N LEU A 351 -2.28 -5.72 -15.96
CA LEU A 351 -2.13 -5.17 -14.61
C LEU A 351 -0.96 -4.17 -14.47
N GLN A 352 0.10 -4.30 -15.30
CA GLN A 352 1.26 -3.39 -15.31
C GLN A 352 0.93 -1.92 -15.63
N TYR A 353 -0.25 -1.64 -16.20
CA TYR A 353 -0.66 -0.29 -16.53
C TYR A 353 -1.29 0.45 -15.34
N TYR A 354 -1.73 -0.27 -14.31
CA TYR A 354 -2.30 0.30 -13.08
C TYR A 354 -1.19 0.51 -12.04
N ARG A 355 -0.35 1.52 -12.29
CA ARG A 355 0.96 1.70 -11.64
C ARG A 355 0.94 1.97 -10.14
N ASN A 356 -0.22 2.34 -9.61
CA ASN A 356 -0.42 2.67 -8.20
C ASN A 356 -1.20 1.59 -7.43
N VAL A 357 -1.45 0.44 -8.08
CA VAL A 357 -1.88 -0.81 -7.42
C VAL A 357 -0.66 -1.41 -6.73
N THR A 358 -0.64 -1.37 -5.40
CA THR A 358 0.47 -1.88 -4.58
C THR A 358 0.14 -3.20 -3.89
N GLY A 359 -1.13 -3.56 -3.81
CA GLY A 359 -1.62 -4.84 -3.29
C GLY A 359 -2.65 -5.46 -4.24
N LEU A 360 -2.79 -6.77 -4.17
CA LEU A 360 -3.71 -7.53 -5.01
C LEU A 360 -4.45 -8.59 -4.19
N ASP A 361 -5.78 -8.60 -4.29
CA ASP A 361 -6.65 -9.62 -3.71
C ASP A 361 -7.52 -10.20 -4.83
N VAL A 362 -7.20 -11.41 -5.29
CA VAL A 362 -7.84 -12.09 -6.42
C VAL A 362 -8.42 -13.45 -6.03
N GLN A 363 -9.22 -13.48 -4.98
CA GLN A 363 -9.79 -14.70 -4.43
C GLN A 363 -11.07 -15.17 -5.13
N LYS A 364 -11.26 -16.49 -5.24
CA LYS A 364 -12.49 -17.14 -5.74
C LYS A 364 -12.82 -16.81 -7.20
N ASN A 365 -11.80 -16.58 -8.03
CA ASN A 365 -11.96 -16.40 -9.47
C ASN A 365 -11.65 -17.74 -10.16
N LYS A 366 -12.66 -18.54 -10.47
CA LYS A 366 -12.46 -19.96 -10.82
C LYS A 366 -11.79 -20.17 -12.17
N ASN A 367 -11.96 -19.20 -13.07
CA ASN A 367 -11.43 -19.25 -14.43
C ASN A 367 -10.06 -18.58 -14.58
N LEU A 368 -9.52 -17.96 -13.51
CA LEU A 368 -8.15 -17.45 -13.51
C LEU A 368 -7.19 -18.63 -13.66
N ALA A 369 -6.38 -18.60 -14.72
CA ALA A 369 -5.69 -19.79 -15.20
C ALA A 369 -4.24 -19.52 -15.64
N GLY A 370 -3.49 -20.61 -15.82
CA GLY A 370 -2.17 -20.59 -16.45
C GLY A 370 -1.03 -20.28 -15.50
N GLU A 371 0.10 -19.84 -16.06
CA GLU A 371 1.27 -19.41 -15.32
C GLU A 371 1.19 -17.91 -15.03
N ILE A 372 1.10 -17.53 -13.76
CA ILE A 372 1.06 -16.13 -13.34
C ILE A 372 2.47 -15.66 -13.00
N ASP A 373 3.05 -14.91 -13.93
CA ASP A 373 4.33 -14.21 -13.75
C ASP A 373 4.09 -12.82 -13.14
N PHE A 374 4.16 -12.71 -11.81
CA PHE A 374 3.99 -11.44 -11.11
C PHE A 374 5.18 -10.50 -11.28
N ASN A 375 6.31 -10.96 -11.82
CA ASN A 375 7.46 -10.09 -12.11
C ASN A 375 7.14 -9.02 -13.16
N LYS A 376 6.08 -9.23 -13.95
CA LYS A 376 5.50 -8.22 -14.84
C LYS A 376 4.92 -7.01 -14.09
N TYR A 377 4.68 -7.14 -12.78
CA TYR A 377 3.97 -6.17 -11.94
C TYR A 377 4.82 -5.68 -10.75
N PRO A 378 6.00 -5.06 -10.99
CA PRO A 378 6.92 -4.63 -9.94
C PRO A 378 6.35 -3.55 -8.99
N GLN A 379 5.20 -2.96 -9.33
CA GLN A 379 4.47 -2.07 -8.44
C GLN A 379 3.84 -2.78 -7.23
N LEU A 380 3.65 -4.10 -7.29
CA LEU A 380 3.13 -4.91 -6.19
C LEU A 380 4.19 -5.04 -5.09
N THR A 381 3.99 -4.30 -4.00
CA THR A 381 4.96 -4.18 -2.90
C THR A 381 4.34 -4.49 -1.54
N ASN A 382 3.01 -4.51 -1.44
CA ASN A 382 2.32 -4.72 -0.17
C ASN A 382 2.00 -6.21 0.03
N TYR A 383 0.90 -6.69 -0.57
CA TYR A 383 0.48 -8.07 -0.45
C TYR A 383 -0.14 -8.61 -1.73
N ILE A 384 -0.02 -9.92 -1.92
CA ILE A 384 -0.74 -10.69 -2.93
C ILE A 384 -1.52 -11.79 -2.22
N VAL A 385 -2.84 -11.83 -2.44
CA VAL A 385 -3.71 -12.94 -2.03
C VAL A 385 -4.37 -13.51 -3.28
N ILE A 386 -4.17 -14.79 -3.52
CA ILE A 386 -4.83 -15.54 -4.60
C ILE A 386 -5.35 -16.84 -4.00
N SER A 387 -6.64 -17.12 -4.20
CA SER A 387 -7.22 -18.36 -3.70
C SER A 387 -8.38 -18.86 -4.52
N ASN A 388 -8.67 -20.15 -4.42
CA ASN A 388 -9.81 -20.78 -5.11
C ASN A 388 -9.80 -20.50 -6.63
N SER A 389 -8.60 -20.51 -7.23
CA SER A 389 -8.35 -20.38 -8.67
C SER A 389 -7.69 -21.66 -9.17
N PRO A 390 -8.47 -22.75 -9.36
CA PRO A 390 -7.95 -24.10 -9.54
C PRO A 390 -7.17 -24.31 -10.84
N LEU A 391 -7.28 -23.39 -11.80
CA LEU A 391 -6.60 -23.47 -13.10
C LEU A 391 -5.22 -22.77 -13.12
N VAL A 392 -4.82 -22.12 -12.02
CA VAL A 392 -3.48 -21.54 -11.87
C VAL A 392 -2.50 -22.67 -11.65
N THR A 393 -1.51 -22.78 -12.53
CA THR A 393 -0.54 -23.89 -12.52
C THR A 393 0.81 -23.50 -11.95
N LYS A 394 1.12 -22.20 -11.96
CA LYS A 394 2.37 -21.65 -11.46
C LYS A 394 2.20 -20.20 -11.04
N ILE A 395 2.96 -19.82 -10.01
CA ILE A 395 3.15 -18.42 -9.62
C ILE A 395 4.64 -18.09 -9.57
N ASP A 396 5.03 -16.92 -10.05
CA ASP A 396 6.40 -16.42 -9.97
C ASP A 396 6.43 -15.00 -9.39
N ILE A 397 7.07 -14.87 -8.22
CA ILE A 397 7.28 -13.60 -7.51
C ILE A 397 8.77 -13.32 -7.28
N SER A 398 9.65 -14.04 -7.98
CA SER A 398 11.10 -14.04 -7.71
C SER A 398 11.81 -12.71 -7.93
N GLY A 399 11.22 -11.81 -8.70
CA GLY A 399 11.67 -10.44 -8.97
C GLY A 399 10.94 -9.37 -8.16
N LEU A 400 10.00 -9.72 -7.27
CA LEU A 400 9.26 -8.77 -6.44
C LEU A 400 9.95 -8.49 -5.10
N THR A 401 11.17 -7.94 -5.15
CA THR A 401 12.05 -7.81 -3.97
C THR A 401 11.50 -6.93 -2.83
N GLU A 402 10.51 -6.08 -3.14
CA GLU A 402 9.84 -5.21 -2.17
C GLU A 402 8.54 -5.81 -1.59
N LEU A 403 8.06 -6.96 -2.11
CA LEU A 403 6.84 -7.61 -1.66
C LEU A 403 7.00 -8.14 -0.22
N LYS A 404 5.98 -7.89 0.61
CA LYS A 404 6.00 -8.26 2.04
C LYS A 404 5.19 -9.51 2.36
N PHE A 405 4.14 -9.77 1.59
CA PHE A 405 3.16 -10.80 1.92
C PHE A 405 2.70 -11.54 0.66
N LEU A 406 2.74 -12.87 0.72
CA LEU A 406 2.10 -13.75 -0.25
C LEU A 406 1.20 -14.75 0.49
N SER A 407 -0.05 -14.87 0.05
CA SER A 407 -0.93 -16.01 0.35
C SER A 407 -1.51 -16.57 -0.95
N ALA A 408 -1.01 -17.74 -1.33
CA ALA A 408 -1.55 -18.56 -2.40
C ALA A 408 -2.12 -19.84 -1.77
N HIS A 409 -3.39 -20.13 -1.99
CA HIS A 409 -4.00 -21.32 -1.41
C HIS A 409 -5.23 -21.80 -2.16
N GLN A 410 -5.55 -23.09 -2.04
CA GLN A 410 -6.66 -23.70 -2.77
C GLN A 410 -6.49 -23.52 -4.29
N LEU A 411 -5.25 -23.58 -4.77
CA LEU A 411 -4.89 -23.56 -6.18
C LEU A 411 -4.64 -25.01 -6.60
N ASP A 412 -5.74 -25.74 -6.85
CA ASP A 412 -5.69 -27.19 -7.15
C ASP A 412 -4.73 -27.56 -8.28
N GLY A 413 -4.51 -26.66 -9.26
CA GLY A 413 -3.57 -26.84 -10.37
C GLY A 413 -2.12 -26.45 -10.08
N LEU A 414 -1.81 -25.82 -8.93
CA LEU A 414 -0.51 -25.23 -8.65
C LEU A 414 0.57 -26.31 -8.47
N THR A 415 1.54 -26.32 -9.38
CA THR A 415 2.67 -27.26 -9.37
C THR A 415 3.98 -26.60 -8.94
N GLU A 416 4.11 -25.29 -9.14
CA GLU A 416 5.32 -24.52 -8.84
C GLU A 416 5.00 -23.13 -8.29
N ALA A 417 5.65 -22.75 -7.19
CA ALA A 417 5.68 -21.39 -6.67
C ALA A 417 7.13 -20.90 -6.61
N LYS A 418 7.52 -20.01 -7.52
CA LYS A 418 8.86 -19.41 -7.55
C LYS A 418 8.90 -18.19 -6.64
N VAL A 419 9.37 -18.41 -5.41
CA VAL A 419 9.46 -17.35 -4.40
C VAL A 419 10.70 -16.48 -4.62
N GLY A 420 11.87 -17.06 -4.94
CA GLY A 420 13.12 -16.32 -5.14
C GLY A 420 13.60 -15.56 -3.89
N ASN A 421 14.61 -14.71 -4.08
CA ASN A 421 15.24 -13.96 -2.99
C ASN A 421 14.45 -12.67 -2.70
N ASN A 422 13.52 -12.73 -1.74
CA ASN A 422 12.66 -11.60 -1.38
C ASN A 422 13.00 -11.03 0.02
N PRO A 423 13.86 -9.99 0.12
CA PRO A 423 14.40 -9.50 1.39
C PRO A 423 13.41 -8.74 2.27
N LYS A 424 12.22 -8.41 1.76
CA LYS A 424 11.15 -7.72 2.51
C LYS A 424 10.00 -8.65 2.90
N MET A 425 10.00 -9.90 2.46
CA MET A 425 8.95 -10.87 2.74
C MET A 425 8.89 -11.14 4.25
N THR A 426 7.74 -10.91 4.86
CA THR A 426 7.48 -11.22 6.28
C THR A 426 6.51 -12.39 6.45
N PHE A 427 5.72 -12.68 5.43
CA PHE A 427 4.69 -13.72 5.47
C PHE A 427 4.60 -14.48 4.14
N LEU A 428 4.77 -15.81 4.20
CA LEU A 428 4.62 -16.70 3.06
C LEU A 428 3.63 -17.81 3.41
N ALA A 429 2.53 -17.86 2.66
CA ALA A 429 1.51 -18.90 2.77
C ALA A 429 1.27 -19.56 1.40
N LEU A 430 1.50 -20.86 1.35
CA LEU A 430 1.36 -21.75 0.20
C LEU A 430 0.71 -23.05 0.70
N TYR A 431 -0.61 -23.09 0.84
CA TYR A 431 -1.31 -24.17 1.57
C TYR A 431 -2.58 -24.60 0.84
N ASP A 432 -3.09 -25.79 1.14
CA ASP A 432 -4.23 -26.37 0.40
C ASP A 432 -3.97 -26.45 -1.13
N ASP A 433 -2.70 -26.59 -1.55
CA ASP A 433 -2.29 -26.67 -2.95
C ASP A 433 -1.93 -28.12 -3.31
N LYS A 434 -2.91 -28.84 -3.89
CA LYS A 434 -2.88 -30.31 -4.02
C LYS A 434 -1.69 -30.87 -4.80
N LEU A 435 -1.14 -30.12 -5.74
CA LEU A 435 -0.09 -30.57 -6.66
C LEU A 435 1.29 -29.96 -6.37
N LEU A 436 1.41 -29.10 -5.35
CA LEU A 436 2.65 -28.42 -5.05
C LEU A 436 3.65 -29.38 -4.39
N THR A 437 4.79 -29.61 -5.05
CA THR A 437 5.77 -30.62 -4.61
C THR A 437 6.92 -30.07 -3.79
N LYS A 438 7.21 -28.77 -3.90
CA LYS A 438 8.33 -28.09 -3.24
C LYS A 438 7.98 -26.66 -2.86
N ILE A 439 8.52 -26.21 -1.74
CA ILE A 439 8.51 -24.79 -1.34
C ILE A 439 9.95 -24.36 -1.04
N ASP A 440 10.43 -23.37 -1.76
CA ASP A 440 11.69 -22.69 -1.45
C ASP A 440 11.40 -21.37 -0.73
N ALA A 441 11.60 -21.38 0.58
CA ALA A 441 11.51 -20.22 1.47
C ALA A 441 12.91 -19.81 1.96
N SER A 442 13.96 -20.10 1.19
CA SER A 442 15.32 -19.69 1.49
C SER A 442 15.59 -18.22 1.11
N ASN A 443 16.61 -17.63 1.72
CA ASN A 443 17.02 -16.24 1.48
C ASN A 443 15.90 -15.21 1.71
N LEU A 444 15.06 -15.45 2.73
CA LEU A 444 14.00 -14.55 3.17
C LEU A 444 14.35 -14.02 4.58
N PRO A 445 15.33 -13.10 4.71
CA PRO A 445 15.91 -12.69 5.99
C PRO A 445 14.93 -12.01 6.95
N THR A 446 13.75 -11.59 6.46
CA THR A 446 12.67 -10.98 7.26
C THR A 446 11.46 -11.89 7.48
N LEU A 447 11.45 -13.11 6.94
CA LEU A 447 10.30 -13.99 7.02
C LEU A 447 10.01 -14.35 8.48
N ALA A 448 8.80 -14.02 8.94
CA ALA A 448 8.36 -14.30 10.31
C ALA A 448 7.39 -15.48 10.36
N THR A 449 6.63 -15.73 9.30
CA THR A 449 5.62 -16.79 9.25
C THR A 449 5.67 -17.56 7.94
N LEU A 450 5.76 -18.89 8.03
CA LEU A 450 5.63 -19.83 6.92
C LEU A 450 4.41 -20.74 7.16
N LYS A 451 3.46 -20.73 6.24
CA LYS A 451 2.31 -21.65 6.22
C LYS A 451 2.35 -22.51 4.95
N ALA A 452 2.38 -23.82 5.14
CA ALA A 452 2.49 -24.81 4.09
C ALA A 452 1.67 -26.08 4.37
N TYR A 453 0.59 -25.94 5.14
CA TYR A 453 -0.24 -27.07 5.53
C TYR A 453 -1.12 -27.59 4.38
N ASN A 454 -1.63 -28.83 4.51
CA ASN A 454 -2.53 -29.48 3.55
C ASN A 454 -1.98 -29.59 2.12
N ASN A 455 -0.65 -29.59 1.94
CA ASN A 455 -0.02 -29.89 0.66
C ASN A 455 0.35 -31.38 0.60
N GLY A 456 -0.57 -32.21 0.12
CA GLY A 456 -0.42 -33.68 0.13
C GLY A 456 0.77 -34.21 -0.68
N GLU A 457 1.18 -33.49 -1.73
CA GLU A 457 2.28 -33.86 -2.63
C GLU A 457 3.62 -33.21 -2.25
N LEU A 458 3.67 -32.40 -1.19
CA LEU A 458 4.86 -31.67 -0.79
C LEU A 458 5.94 -32.62 -0.25
N THR A 459 7.12 -32.60 -0.88
CA THR A 459 8.27 -33.46 -0.55
C THR A 459 9.45 -32.69 0.05
N ASN A 460 9.52 -31.38 -0.21
CA ASN A 460 10.66 -30.55 0.20
C ASN A 460 10.20 -29.16 0.65
N ILE A 461 10.75 -28.70 1.77
CA ILE A 461 10.71 -27.30 2.18
C ILE A 461 12.15 -26.86 2.48
N ASN A 462 12.59 -25.77 1.85
CA ASN A 462 13.88 -25.14 2.15
C ASN A 462 13.66 -23.82 2.89
N THR A 463 14.35 -23.63 4.01
CA THR A 463 14.28 -22.39 4.82
C THR A 463 15.66 -21.79 5.11
N LEU A 464 16.72 -22.20 4.41
CA LEU A 464 18.07 -21.69 4.60
C LEU A 464 18.13 -20.16 4.49
N ASN A 465 18.94 -19.49 5.33
CA ASN A 465 19.10 -18.03 5.31
C ASN A 465 17.80 -17.25 5.58
N SER A 466 16.84 -17.86 6.26
CA SER A 466 15.60 -17.23 6.74
C SER A 466 15.51 -17.32 8.27
N PRO A 467 16.44 -16.73 9.05
CA PRO A 467 16.61 -17.02 10.48
C PRO A 467 15.49 -16.43 11.37
N LYS A 468 14.71 -15.46 10.87
CA LYS A 468 13.71 -14.73 11.68
C LYS A 468 12.33 -15.41 11.78
N ILE A 469 12.18 -16.63 11.27
CA ILE A 469 10.88 -17.32 11.29
C ILE A 469 10.49 -17.62 12.75
N GLN A 470 9.31 -17.14 13.14
CA GLN A 470 8.70 -17.36 14.45
C GLN A 470 7.63 -18.44 14.40
N ASN A 471 6.99 -18.64 13.25
CA ASN A 471 5.87 -19.56 13.08
C ASN A 471 6.06 -20.41 11.83
N ILE A 472 6.02 -21.74 12.01
CA ILE A 472 5.99 -22.71 10.92
C ILE A 472 4.75 -23.59 11.10
N ASP A 473 3.94 -23.70 10.05
CA ASP A 473 2.85 -24.68 9.96
C ASP A 473 2.98 -25.50 8.68
N ILE A 474 3.37 -26.76 8.83
CA ILE A 474 3.57 -27.75 7.76
C ILE A 474 2.66 -28.97 8.00
N SER A 475 1.53 -28.76 8.68
CA SER A 475 0.58 -29.82 9.02
C SER A 475 -0.02 -30.50 7.78
N ALA A 476 -0.37 -31.78 7.87
CA ALA A 476 -0.97 -32.56 6.79
C ALA A 476 -0.18 -32.54 5.45
N THR A 477 1.15 -32.55 5.55
CA THR A 477 2.07 -32.69 4.41
C THR A 477 2.48 -34.15 4.25
N GLY A 478 1.60 -34.94 3.62
CA GLY A 478 1.63 -36.42 3.66
C GLY A 478 2.86 -37.08 3.02
N LYS A 479 3.69 -36.35 2.27
CA LYS A 479 4.93 -36.83 1.63
C LYS A 479 6.20 -36.13 2.12
N LEU A 480 6.09 -35.18 3.06
CA LEU A 480 7.22 -34.39 3.53
C LEU A 480 8.05 -35.22 4.52
N THR A 481 9.31 -35.49 4.16
CA THR A 481 10.23 -36.31 4.98
C THR A 481 11.31 -35.48 5.68
N GLN A 482 11.55 -34.25 5.24
CA GLN A 482 12.54 -33.34 5.84
C GLN A 482 12.20 -31.87 5.59
N ILE A 483 12.80 -31.01 6.40
CA ILE A 483 12.83 -29.55 6.21
C ILE A 483 14.28 -29.08 6.25
N GLU A 484 14.74 -28.46 5.17
CA GLU A 484 16.10 -27.94 5.09
C GLU A 484 16.19 -26.58 5.81
N GLY A 485 17.29 -26.36 6.51
CA GLY A 485 17.54 -25.10 7.23
C GLY A 485 16.75 -24.95 8.52
N LEU A 486 16.23 -26.03 9.13
CA LEU A 486 15.57 -25.91 10.44
C LEU A 486 16.56 -25.48 11.55
N SER A 487 17.84 -25.87 11.44
CA SER A 487 18.87 -25.68 12.49
C SER A 487 19.24 -24.22 12.83
N ASP A 488 18.88 -23.24 12.00
CA ASP A 488 19.19 -21.82 12.24
C ASP A 488 17.97 -20.99 12.73
N LYS A 489 16.87 -21.65 13.12
CA LYS A 489 15.61 -21.01 13.54
C LYS A 489 15.57 -20.69 15.04
N ASP A 490 16.54 -19.92 15.52
CA ASP A 490 16.64 -19.53 16.94
C ASP A 490 15.48 -18.62 17.43
N GLN A 491 14.76 -17.99 16.50
CA GLN A 491 13.57 -17.18 16.75
C GLN A 491 12.25 -17.97 16.73
N LEU A 492 12.28 -19.28 16.45
CA LEU A 492 11.06 -20.08 16.30
C LEU A 492 10.31 -20.16 17.63
N GLU A 493 9.03 -19.80 17.61
CA GLU A 493 8.14 -19.83 18.78
C GLU A 493 7.09 -20.92 18.64
N ASN A 494 6.53 -21.12 17.45
CA ASN A 494 5.45 -22.08 17.21
C ASN A 494 5.78 -22.98 16.02
N PHE A 495 5.75 -24.29 16.25
CA PHE A 495 6.01 -25.31 15.25
C PHE A 495 4.86 -26.30 15.16
N LYS A 496 4.14 -26.30 14.03
CA LYS A 496 3.05 -27.24 13.75
C LYS A 496 3.42 -28.10 12.56
N ALA A 497 3.39 -29.40 12.76
CA ALA A 497 3.78 -30.38 11.76
C ALA A 497 3.00 -31.69 11.95
N SER A 498 1.72 -31.57 12.33
CA SER A 498 0.83 -32.70 12.52
C SER A 498 0.64 -33.49 11.23
N SER A 499 0.46 -34.80 11.32
CA SER A 499 0.15 -35.67 10.17
C SER A 499 1.14 -35.58 9.00
N ASN A 500 2.46 -35.58 9.27
CA ASN A 500 3.51 -35.64 8.25
C ASN A 500 4.41 -36.90 8.37
N LYS A 501 5.40 -37.02 7.48
CA LYS A 501 6.30 -38.18 7.38
C LYS A 501 7.73 -37.90 7.87
N ILE A 502 7.96 -36.81 8.59
CA ILE A 502 9.27 -36.52 9.18
C ILE A 502 9.50 -37.42 10.39
N GLU A 503 10.60 -38.16 10.39
CA GLU A 503 10.89 -39.16 11.43
C GLU A 503 11.75 -38.61 12.60
N SER A 504 12.51 -37.53 12.39
CA SER A 504 13.36 -36.95 13.43
C SER A 504 13.32 -35.42 13.36
N TYR A 505 13.19 -34.78 14.53
CA TYR A 505 13.30 -33.33 14.68
C TYR A 505 14.42 -32.98 15.66
N ASP A 506 15.21 -31.96 15.32
CA ASP A 506 16.22 -31.39 16.20
C ASP A 506 15.88 -29.93 16.52
N PHE A 507 15.50 -29.69 17.78
CA PHE A 507 15.16 -28.37 18.31
C PHE A 507 16.30 -27.74 19.12
N SER A 508 17.53 -28.26 19.04
CA SER A 508 18.66 -27.84 19.89
C SER A 508 19.08 -26.38 19.78
N LYS A 509 18.55 -25.63 18.80
CA LYS A 509 18.83 -24.21 18.59
C LYS A 509 17.61 -23.29 18.85
N MET A 510 16.44 -23.86 19.13
CA MET A 510 15.17 -23.11 19.17
C MET A 510 14.89 -22.61 20.59
N THR A 511 15.72 -21.68 21.05
CA THR A 511 15.67 -21.19 22.44
C THR A 511 14.37 -20.47 22.80
N LYS A 512 13.59 -20.01 21.79
CA LYS A 512 12.33 -19.29 21.97
C LYS A 512 11.08 -20.16 21.78
N LEU A 513 11.24 -21.46 21.59
CA LEU A 513 10.14 -22.36 21.26
C LEU A 513 9.14 -22.45 22.42
N LYS A 514 7.87 -22.16 22.12
CA LYS A 514 6.75 -22.14 23.07
C LYS A 514 5.80 -23.32 22.86
N SER A 515 5.56 -23.67 21.60
CA SER A 515 4.57 -24.68 21.23
C SER A 515 5.07 -25.59 20.11
N ILE A 516 4.94 -26.90 20.33
CA ILE A 516 5.16 -27.94 19.33
C ILE A 516 3.89 -28.77 19.17
N ASN A 517 3.43 -28.97 17.93
CA ASN A 517 2.37 -29.92 17.60
C ASN A 517 2.82 -30.86 16.49
N LEU A 518 2.99 -32.14 16.84
CA LEU A 518 3.37 -33.24 15.95
C LEU A 518 2.32 -34.36 15.96
N ILE A 519 1.04 -34.05 16.25
CA ILE A 519 0.00 -35.08 16.37
C ILE A 519 -0.11 -35.89 15.08
N GLY A 520 -0.07 -37.23 15.19
CA GLY A 520 -0.16 -38.15 14.06
C GLY A 520 1.02 -38.10 13.08
N ALA A 521 2.10 -37.39 13.42
CA ALA A 521 3.32 -37.41 12.63
C ALA A 521 4.09 -38.73 12.79
N SER A 522 4.91 -39.09 11.80
CA SER A 522 5.73 -40.31 11.82
C SER A 522 7.01 -40.19 12.66
N VAL A 523 7.05 -39.23 13.60
CA VAL A 523 8.24 -38.92 14.40
C VAL A 523 8.58 -40.08 15.34
N LYS A 524 9.84 -40.50 15.28
CA LYS A 524 10.47 -41.53 16.11
C LYS A 524 11.47 -40.92 17.11
N GLU A 525 12.01 -39.74 16.80
CA GLU A 525 13.04 -39.09 17.61
C GLU A 525 12.83 -37.56 17.68
N ILE A 526 13.00 -37.01 18.88
CA ILE A 526 13.01 -35.56 19.12
C ILE A 526 14.25 -35.22 19.93
N LYS A 527 15.08 -34.30 19.44
CA LYS A 527 16.29 -33.80 20.10
C LYS A 527 16.14 -32.36 20.53
N GLY A 528 16.88 -31.98 21.55
CA GLY A 528 17.12 -30.56 21.87
C GLY A 528 15.98 -29.81 22.55
N LEU A 529 14.95 -30.49 23.08
CA LEU A 529 13.85 -29.83 23.82
C LEU A 529 14.35 -29.01 25.02
N SER A 530 15.48 -29.38 25.61
CA SER A 530 16.12 -28.64 26.71
C SER A 530 16.57 -27.24 26.29
N ALA A 531 16.83 -26.98 25.00
CA ALA A 531 17.22 -25.66 24.50
C ALA A 531 16.10 -24.63 24.68
N ALA A 532 14.84 -25.04 24.57
CA ALA A 532 13.68 -24.19 24.83
C ALA A 532 13.53 -23.85 26.32
N SER A 533 14.08 -24.68 27.22
CA SER A 533 14.07 -24.49 28.67
C SER A 533 12.67 -24.07 29.17
N THR A 534 12.58 -22.95 29.89
CA THR A 534 11.36 -22.37 30.45
C THR A 534 10.41 -21.74 29.42
N ASN A 535 10.76 -21.69 28.13
CA ASN A 535 9.86 -21.12 27.11
C ASN A 535 8.80 -22.12 26.64
N LEU A 536 9.09 -23.42 26.67
CA LEU A 536 8.19 -24.46 26.15
C LEU A 536 7.00 -24.66 27.11
N THR A 537 5.79 -24.31 26.67
CA THR A 537 4.57 -24.41 27.47
C THR A 537 3.60 -25.47 26.95
N THR A 538 3.67 -25.82 25.66
CA THR A 538 2.76 -26.80 25.03
C THR A 538 3.53 -27.80 24.18
N LEU A 539 3.32 -29.09 24.44
CA LEU A 539 3.91 -30.19 23.69
C LEU A 539 2.87 -31.25 23.33
N ASP A 540 2.46 -31.28 22.06
CA ASP A 540 1.50 -32.23 21.52
C ASP A 540 2.17 -33.27 20.62
N LEU A 541 2.24 -34.51 21.12
CA LEU A 541 2.93 -35.65 20.49
C LEU A 541 2.00 -36.87 20.36
N GLY A 542 0.68 -36.66 20.40
CA GLY A 542 -0.29 -37.74 20.29
C GLY A 542 -0.14 -38.53 18.98
N SER A 543 -0.32 -39.85 19.04
CA SER A 543 -0.22 -40.76 17.90
C SER A 543 1.13 -40.70 17.15
N THR A 544 2.22 -40.39 17.87
CA THR A 544 3.59 -40.46 17.34
C THR A 544 4.27 -41.80 17.68
N GLN A 545 5.47 -42.03 17.13
CA GLN A 545 6.22 -43.28 17.26
C GLN A 545 7.47 -43.14 18.16
N ILE A 546 7.52 -42.09 18.98
CA ILE A 546 8.66 -41.86 19.89
C ILE A 546 8.75 -42.94 20.96
N SER A 547 9.98 -43.33 21.30
CA SER A 547 10.28 -44.30 22.35
C SER A 547 10.80 -43.67 23.65
N SER A 548 11.18 -42.39 23.61
CA SER A 548 11.70 -41.66 24.76
C SER A 548 11.31 -40.19 24.67
N LEU A 549 11.16 -39.56 25.84
CA LEU A 549 10.91 -38.13 25.96
C LEU A 549 11.60 -37.62 27.23
N ASP A 550 12.42 -36.58 27.09
CA ASP A 550 12.98 -35.82 28.20
C ASP A 550 12.45 -34.39 28.16
N VAL A 551 11.68 -34.04 29.18
CA VAL A 551 11.10 -32.70 29.41
C VAL A 551 11.52 -32.13 30.77
N THR A 552 12.54 -32.71 31.40
CA THR A 552 12.95 -32.36 32.77
C THR A 552 13.49 -30.94 32.91
N GLN A 553 13.91 -30.32 31.80
CA GLN A 553 14.37 -28.93 31.73
C GLN A 553 13.27 -27.95 31.30
N ASN A 554 12.08 -28.43 30.93
CA ASN A 554 10.95 -27.60 30.51
C ASN A 554 10.01 -27.34 31.69
N THR A 555 10.50 -26.66 32.73
CA THR A 555 9.81 -26.49 34.02
C THR A 555 8.52 -25.67 33.95
N GLU A 556 8.34 -24.89 32.88
CA GLU A 556 7.13 -24.10 32.59
C GLU A 556 6.15 -24.82 31.65
N LEU A 557 6.35 -26.12 31.37
CA LEU A 557 5.45 -26.90 30.54
C LEU A 557 4.07 -26.98 31.20
N GLN A 558 3.03 -26.53 30.50
CA GLN A 558 1.64 -26.47 30.99
C GLN A 558 0.77 -27.58 30.41
N LYS A 559 1.04 -28.01 29.19
CA LYS A 559 0.25 -29.02 28.46
C LYS A 559 1.15 -30.07 27.82
N LEU A 560 0.87 -31.34 28.10
CA LEU A 560 1.55 -32.49 27.49
C LEU A 560 0.53 -33.53 27.01
N ASN A 561 0.58 -33.82 25.70
CA ASN A 561 -0.24 -34.86 25.07
C ASN A 561 0.64 -35.95 24.44
N LEU A 562 0.55 -37.15 25.00
CA LEU A 562 1.18 -38.40 24.55
C LEU A 562 0.13 -39.49 24.32
N SER A 563 -1.11 -39.10 24.00
CA SER A 563 -2.17 -40.05 23.67
C SER A 563 -1.72 -40.99 22.55
N TYR A 564 -2.03 -42.29 22.67
CA TYR A 564 -1.66 -43.31 21.68
C TYR A 564 -0.15 -43.51 21.43
N VAL A 565 0.74 -42.92 22.24
CA VAL A 565 2.19 -43.15 22.13
C VAL A 565 2.58 -44.46 22.81
N LYS A 566 2.89 -45.49 22.02
CA LYS A 566 3.16 -46.84 22.54
C LYS A 566 4.60 -47.09 22.95
N GLY A 567 5.55 -46.29 22.44
CA GLY A 567 6.98 -46.52 22.65
C GLY A 567 7.52 -46.07 24.00
N ILE A 568 6.87 -45.11 24.67
CA ILE A 568 7.32 -44.58 25.96
C ILE A 568 6.84 -45.50 27.08
N THR A 569 7.78 -46.06 27.85
CA THR A 569 7.48 -46.92 29.01
C THR A 569 7.61 -46.21 30.35
N THR A 570 8.47 -45.19 30.45
CA THR A 570 8.72 -44.42 31.66
C THR A 570 8.61 -42.94 31.33
N LEU A 571 7.86 -42.19 32.14
CA LEU A 571 7.69 -40.75 31.97
C LEU A 571 7.99 -40.04 33.29
N ASP A 572 9.01 -39.19 33.29
CA ASP A 572 9.41 -38.39 34.44
C ASP A 572 8.93 -36.94 34.28
N LEU A 573 7.97 -36.53 35.11
CA LEU A 573 7.42 -35.17 35.17
C LEU A 573 7.68 -34.52 36.53
N SER A 574 8.69 -34.99 37.28
CA SER A 574 9.02 -34.49 38.62
C SER A 574 9.34 -32.99 38.66
N ASN A 575 9.93 -32.46 37.58
CA ASN A 575 10.31 -31.05 37.46
C ASN A 575 9.25 -30.17 36.75
N ASN A 576 8.22 -30.76 36.14
CA ASN A 576 7.20 -30.02 35.39
C ASN A 576 6.07 -29.55 36.31
N THR A 577 6.40 -28.76 37.33
CA THR A 577 5.46 -28.35 38.39
C THR A 577 4.34 -27.43 37.90
N HIS A 578 4.51 -26.76 36.76
CA HIS A 578 3.47 -25.93 36.12
C HIS A 578 2.54 -26.71 35.17
N LEU A 579 2.70 -28.04 35.06
CA LEU A 579 1.87 -28.87 34.20
C LEU A 579 0.44 -28.88 34.73
N THR A 580 -0.52 -28.49 33.88
CA THR A 580 -1.96 -28.38 34.21
C THR A 580 -2.80 -29.43 33.49
N GLU A 581 -2.36 -29.84 32.29
CA GLU A 581 -3.05 -30.83 31.46
C GLU A 581 -2.06 -31.92 31.03
N LEU A 582 -2.36 -33.17 31.41
CA LEU A 582 -1.61 -34.36 31.03
C LEU A 582 -2.54 -35.37 30.37
N THR A 583 -2.28 -35.70 29.12
CA THR A 583 -2.98 -36.76 28.40
C THR A 583 -1.99 -37.81 27.93
N THR A 584 -2.10 -39.03 28.43
CA THR A 584 -1.29 -40.20 28.02
C THR A 584 -2.16 -41.43 27.75
N ASN A 585 -3.45 -41.22 27.50
CA ASN A 585 -4.38 -42.32 27.30
C ASN A 585 -3.98 -43.19 26.11
N ASN A 586 -4.23 -44.50 26.20
CA ASN A 586 -3.79 -45.45 25.18
C ASN A 586 -2.26 -45.47 24.98
N SER A 587 -1.44 -45.18 25.98
CA SER A 587 0.02 -45.18 25.85
C SER A 587 0.69 -46.49 26.32
N GLY A 588 2.01 -46.57 26.14
CA GLY A 588 2.85 -47.68 26.64
C GLY A 588 3.35 -47.49 28.08
N ILE A 589 2.94 -46.43 28.77
CA ILE A 589 3.55 -45.98 30.03
C ILE A 589 3.25 -46.97 31.16
N ARG A 590 4.32 -47.41 31.84
CA ARG A 590 4.33 -48.31 33.01
C ARG A 590 4.72 -47.61 34.29
N GLU A 591 5.48 -46.52 34.18
CA GLU A 591 5.92 -45.71 35.30
C GLU A 591 5.72 -44.23 34.97
N LEU A 592 5.01 -43.52 35.84
CA LEU A 592 4.77 -42.09 35.76
C LEU A 592 5.21 -41.45 37.07
N LYS A 593 6.21 -40.57 37.01
CA LYS A 593 6.67 -39.79 38.17
C LYS A 593 6.07 -38.39 38.08
N LEU A 594 5.37 -37.98 39.12
CA LEU A 594 4.82 -36.63 39.27
C LEU A 594 5.60 -35.88 40.35
N GLY A 595 5.81 -34.57 40.15
CA GLY A 595 6.42 -33.70 41.16
C GLY A 595 5.46 -33.36 42.29
N SER A 596 5.99 -33.05 43.47
CA SER A 596 5.20 -32.55 44.59
C SER A 596 4.63 -31.15 44.30
N LYS A 597 3.42 -30.87 44.76
CA LYS A 597 2.67 -29.62 44.56
C LYS A 597 2.55 -29.19 43.09
N ASN A 598 2.46 -30.17 42.18
CA ASN A 598 2.24 -29.88 40.77
C ASN A 598 0.88 -29.18 40.53
N GLY A 599 0.82 -28.36 39.47
CA GLY A 599 -0.38 -27.63 39.05
C GLY A 599 -1.41 -28.46 38.28
N LEU A 600 -1.36 -29.79 38.34
CA LEU A 600 -2.22 -30.65 37.52
C LEU A 600 -3.69 -30.46 37.88
N LYS A 601 -4.48 -30.17 36.85
CA LYS A 601 -5.94 -30.04 36.93
C LYS A 601 -6.64 -31.15 36.17
N ASN A 602 -6.11 -31.50 34.99
CA ASN A 602 -6.71 -32.49 34.11
C ASN A 602 -5.70 -33.58 33.81
N ILE A 603 -6.03 -34.82 34.19
CA ILE A 603 -5.19 -35.98 33.95
C ILE A 603 -6.00 -37.11 33.30
N ASN A 604 -5.55 -37.57 32.15
CA ASN A 604 -6.08 -38.75 31.49
C ASN A 604 -4.95 -39.71 31.11
N ILE A 605 -4.81 -40.78 31.89
CA ILE A 605 -3.81 -41.85 31.68
C ILE A 605 -4.47 -43.21 31.44
N SER A 606 -5.77 -43.21 31.19
CA SER A 606 -6.58 -44.42 30.98
C SER A 606 -6.07 -45.28 29.81
N SER A 607 -6.40 -46.57 29.80
CA SER A 607 -6.00 -47.46 28.69
C SER A 607 -4.47 -47.58 28.48
N SER A 608 -3.68 -47.47 29.56
CA SER A 608 -2.21 -47.53 29.52
C SER A 608 -1.69 -48.82 30.17
N LYS A 609 -0.48 -48.79 30.76
CA LYS A 609 0.15 -49.95 31.41
C LYS A 609 0.59 -49.69 32.87
N LEU A 610 -0.04 -48.74 33.55
CA LEU A 610 0.29 -48.37 34.93
C LEU A 610 -0.31 -49.35 35.93
N SER A 611 0.50 -49.84 36.87
CA SER A 611 0.02 -50.62 38.03
C SER A 611 -0.27 -49.74 39.25
N SER A 612 0.32 -48.55 39.29
CA SER A 612 0.13 -47.59 40.38
C SER A 612 0.30 -46.15 39.92
N LEU A 613 -0.37 -45.24 40.61
CA LEU A 613 -0.22 -43.79 40.48
C LEU A 613 -0.29 -43.17 41.87
N ASP A 614 0.66 -42.32 42.22
CA ASP A 614 0.59 -41.50 43.44
C ASP A 614 0.25 -40.05 43.06
N ILE A 615 -0.91 -39.58 43.52
CA ILE A 615 -1.35 -38.19 43.38
C ILE A 615 -1.45 -37.47 44.74
N SER A 616 -1.02 -38.11 45.83
CA SER A 616 -1.16 -37.58 47.20
C SER A 616 -0.42 -36.26 47.42
N GLU A 617 0.59 -35.98 46.59
CA GLU A 617 1.34 -34.73 46.61
C GLU A 617 0.98 -33.80 45.46
N ALA A 618 0.06 -34.18 44.57
CA ALA A 618 -0.44 -33.31 43.52
C ALA A 618 -1.34 -32.20 44.11
N GLY A 619 -1.50 -31.09 43.37
CA GLY A 619 -2.50 -30.07 43.69
C GLY A 619 -3.94 -30.57 43.54
N THR A 620 -4.89 -29.64 43.45
CA THR A 620 -6.30 -29.98 43.20
C THR A 620 -6.49 -30.43 41.75
N ILE A 621 -6.59 -31.74 41.55
CA ILE A 621 -6.98 -32.33 40.28
C ILE A 621 -8.50 -32.19 40.12
N GLU A 622 -8.93 -31.49 39.07
CA GLU A 622 -10.33 -31.23 38.76
C GLU A 622 -10.98 -32.40 37.98
N ASN A 623 -10.24 -33.01 37.05
CA ASN A 623 -10.69 -34.15 36.25
C ASN A 623 -9.62 -35.25 36.17
N ILE A 624 -10.03 -36.50 36.44
CA ILE A 624 -9.14 -37.67 36.47
C ILE A 624 -9.76 -38.86 35.74
N ALA A 625 -8.97 -39.47 34.84
CA ALA A 625 -9.29 -40.72 34.15
C ALA A 625 -8.07 -41.66 34.19
N VAL A 626 -8.14 -42.73 34.97
CA VAL A 626 -7.01 -43.63 35.28
C VAL A 626 -7.29 -45.11 35.03
N GLY A 627 -8.55 -45.48 34.77
CA GLY A 627 -8.97 -46.88 34.62
C GLY A 627 -8.47 -47.57 33.35
N LEU A 628 -8.89 -48.83 33.18
CA LEU A 628 -8.61 -49.65 32.00
C LEU A 628 -7.12 -49.91 31.75
N GLN A 629 -6.34 -50.19 32.79
CA GLN A 629 -4.91 -50.48 32.62
C GLN A 629 -4.69 -51.92 32.18
N THR A 630 -3.61 -52.16 31.43
CA THR A 630 -3.16 -53.51 31.04
C THR A 630 -1.78 -53.82 31.58
N ASP A 631 -1.52 -55.07 31.92
CA ASP A 631 -0.19 -55.53 32.31
C ASP A 631 0.77 -55.59 31.09
N ALA A 632 2.00 -56.04 31.33
CA ALA A 632 3.00 -56.18 30.27
C ALA A 632 2.55 -57.14 29.13
N THR A 633 1.65 -58.08 29.42
CA THR A 633 1.10 -59.08 28.48
C THR A 633 -0.16 -58.61 27.75
N GLY A 634 -0.69 -57.44 28.13
CA GLY A 634 -1.91 -56.87 27.55
C GLY A 634 -3.21 -57.35 28.21
N LYS A 635 -3.13 -58.01 29.37
CA LYS A 635 -4.32 -58.38 30.16
C LYS A 635 -4.74 -57.23 31.06
N ASP A 636 -6.04 -57.03 31.22
CA ASP A 636 -6.59 -56.02 32.13
C ASP A 636 -6.04 -56.21 33.55
N GLN A 637 -5.56 -55.12 34.16
CA GLN A 637 -5.01 -55.09 35.52
C GLN A 637 -5.65 -53.98 36.35
N GLN A 638 -5.74 -54.19 37.66
CA GLN A 638 -6.20 -53.17 38.60
C GLN A 638 -5.07 -52.15 38.84
N ILE A 639 -5.38 -50.85 38.74
CA ILE A 639 -4.45 -49.78 39.10
C ILE A 639 -4.66 -49.36 40.56
N LYS A 640 -3.56 -49.18 41.29
CA LYS A 640 -3.57 -48.62 42.65
C LYS A 640 -3.36 -47.11 42.60
N VAL A 641 -4.32 -46.31 43.07
CA VAL A 641 -4.20 -44.85 43.08
C VAL A 641 -4.11 -44.36 44.52
N THR A 642 -2.94 -43.82 44.88
CA THR A 642 -2.69 -43.23 46.20
C THR A 642 -3.09 -41.75 46.19
N MET A 643 -3.92 -41.34 47.15
CA MET A 643 -4.41 -39.95 47.28
C MET A 643 -4.65 -39.59 48.75
N THR A 644 -4.84 -38.32 49.08
CA THR A 644 -5.26 -37.89 50.42
C THR A 644 -6.77 -38.06 50.62
N GLN A 645 -7.23 -38.08 51.88
CA GLN A 645 -8.67 -38.10 52.17
C GLN A 645 -9.38 -36.88 51.57
N GLN A 646 -8.76 -35.70 51.61
CA GLN A 646 -9.31 -34.47 51.04
C GLN A 646 -9.50 -34.58 49.51
N GLN A 647 -8.55 -35.19 48.80
CA GLN A 647 -8.68 -35.42 47.36
C GLN A 647 -9.82 -36.41 47.05
N LYS A 648 -9.94 -37.48 47.86
CA LYS A 648 -11.04 -38.45 47.71
C LYS A 648 -12.41 -37.80 47.91
N ASP A 649 -12.57 -37.01 48.98
CA ASP A 649 -13.82 -36.29 49.28
C ASP A 649 -14.16 -35.29 48.17
N TYR A 650 -13.15 -34.61 47.62
CA TYR A 650 -13.32 -33.73 46.47
C TYR A 650 -13.87 -34.50 45.26
N PHE A 651 -13.25 -35.62 44.87
CA PHE A 651 -13.70 -36.43 43.74
C PHE A 651 -15.15 -36.94 43.93
N ASP A 652 -15.49 -37.41 45.13
CA ASP A 652 -16.85 -37.84 45.46
C ASP A 652 -17.86 -36.70 45.32
N SER A 653 -17.51 -35.50 45.82
CA SER A 653 -18.36 -34.30 45.69
C SER A 653 -18.58 -33.86 44.24
N LYS A 654 -17.66 -34.22 43.33
CA LYS A 654 -17.74 -33.95 41.89
C LYS A 654 -18.34 -35.11 41.09
N GLY A 655 -18.75 -36.20 41.75
CA GLY A 655 -19.29 -37.38 41.08
C GLY A 655 -18.24 -38.19 40.30
N ILE A 656 -16.96 -38.00 40.60
CA ILE A 656 -15.86 -38.79 40.03
C ILE A 656 -15.71 -40.06 40.88
N ILE A 657 -16.34 -41.14 40.43
CA ILE A 657 -16.41 -42.40 41.18
C ILE A 657 -15.31 -43.36 40.69
N PHE A 658 -14.51 -43.88 41.61
CA PHE A 658 -13.57 -44.99 41.38
C PHE A 658 -14.24 -46.31 41.74
N THR A 659 -14.23 -47.29 40.83
CA THR A 659 -14.81 -48.62 41.11
C THR A 659 -13.72 -49.69 41.15
N GLU A 660 -13.75 -50.53 42.19
CA GLU A 660 -12.80 -51.64 42.36
C GLU A 660 -13.16 -52.92 41.59
N ASN A 661 -14.28 -52.90 40.85
CA ASN A 661 -14.75 -54.06 40.10
C ASN A 661 -13.69 -54.57 39.11
N ILE A 662 -13.37 -55.86 39.20
CA ILE A 662 -12.57 -56.57 38.19
C ILE A 662 -13.37 -56.52 36.87
N ILE A 663 -12.72 -56.15 35.77
CA ILE A 663 -13.36 -56.06 34.45
C ILE A 663 -13.78 -57.48 34.00
N SER A 664 -15.01 -57.88 34.32
CA SER A 664 -15.60 -59.16 33.92
C SER A 664 -16.68 -59.02 32.83
N ASP A 665 -17.20 -57.80 32.59
CA ASP A 665 -18.17 -57.44 31.55
C ASP A 665 -17.65 -56.28 30.68
N ASN A 666 -17.92 -56.33 29.37
CA ASN A 666 -17.54 -55.30 28.40
C ASN A 666 -18.20 -53.94 28.67
N ASN A 667 -19.32 -53.86 29.41
CA ASN A 667 -19.96 -52.59 29.76
C ASN A 667 -19.14 -51.72 30.73
N ASP A 668 -18.31 -52.33 31.60
CA ASP A 668 -17.44 -51.61 32.54
C ASP A 668 -16.17 -51.05 31.89
N LYS A 669 -15.87 -51.47 30.65
CA LYS A 669 -14.77 -50.91 29.83
C LYS A 669 -14.98 -49.47 29.39
N ASN A 670 -16.22 -48.95 29.46
CA ASN A 670 -16.54 -47.59 29.03
C ASN A 670 -16.49 -46.55 30.16
N LYS A 671 -16.19 -46.96 31.40
CA LYS A 671 -16.07 -46.03 32.54
C LYS A 671 -14.61 -45.59 32.72
N PRO A 672 -14.29 -44.28 32.76
CA PRO A 672 -12.91 -43.79 32.78
C PRO A 672 -12.11 -44.15 34.05
N ASN A 673 -12.77 -44.56 35.14
CA ASN A 673 -12.18 -44.87 36.45
C ASN A 673 -12.60 -46.25 37.01
N SER A 674 -12.82 -47.23 36.12
CA SER A 674 -13.08 -48.62 36.52
C SER A 674 -11.81 -49.43 36.76
N ASN A 675 -11.93 -50.45 37.63
CA ASN A 675 -10.84 -51.31 38.09
C ASN A 675 -9.70 -50.52 38.75
N VAL A 676 -10.06 -49.59 39.64
CA VAL A 676 -9.16 -48.69 40.36
C VAL A 676 -9.29 -48.94 41.85
N LYS A 677 -8.19 -49.36 42.48
CA LYS A 677 -8.08 -49.47 43.94
C LYS A 677 -7.55 -48.17 44.53
N VAL A 678 -8.35 -47.52 45.38
CA VAL A 678 -7.95 -46.28 46.05
C VAL A 678 -7.17 -46.62 47.32
N ILE A 679 -6.03 -45.94 47.52
CA ILE A 679 -5.22 -46.02 48.73
C ILE A 679 -5.17 -44.63 49.35
N ILE A 680 -5.64 -44.50 50.59
CA ILE A 680 -5.55 -43.24 51.32
C ILE A 680 -4.17 -43.16 52.00
N LYS A 681 -3.36 -42.16 51.64
CA LYS A 681 -2.09 -41.87 52.31
C LYS A 681 -2.39 -41.33 53.70
N GLN A 682 -1.81 -41.96 54.72
CA GLN A 682 -1.97 -41.60 56.13
C GLN A 682 -1.20 -40.34 56.50
#